data_AF-A0AAI9YIG0-F1
#
_entry.id   AF-A0AAI9YIG0-F1
#
_cell.length_a   1.000
_cell.length_b   1.000
_cell.length_c   1.000
_cell.angle_alpha   90.00
_cell.angle_beta   90.00
_cell.angle_gamma   90.00
#
_symmetry.space_group_name_H-M   'P 1'
#
loop_
_entity.id
_entity.type
_entity.pdbx_description
1 polymer ?
#
loop_
_entity_poly.entity_id
_entity_poly.type
_entity_poly.pdbx_seq_one_letter_code
_entity_poly.pdbx_strand_id
1 'polypeptide(L)'
;MDPPRRPIRIGNCSGAINDGIDQIYRLAKYGNVDAITADYLAEFNIAWKAIELQTQPELGYEPDFLEQLAWHNGDAARLVAEKGIKIVHDGGALNPGGLADKAHAYFESLGIRDVKIAWVSGDNVTDAVKRGAFGRVMHLDQPGVEFDPHSQGDDLLAANAYTGMAGIVRALELGADIVICGRCTDASPVMGLATWWHGWKTTEYDVLAASLMAGHLIECGPYVTGGNYCGQREVPDLHHAGFPIAEIGADGGAVITKPEGSNGLVSVDTCKAQLLYEIQGVYYLNPDVVANIEKATFTQLGKGRVRLSGVRGLPPPSTTKVSICLMGGYQAEISAYATGLDTEFKFEVLKSQVLGQINQSDFTTLSLEKYGSSVADPRSQKQCTTQFRMFAQSRTKAAFEQFKKAIFYNGLQGYCGLHLGMDWRTMEPRPYVRYFPAVIPQSRIPLFVSFIGGEKQHTIEARQDGGTPPRQPDYDATVPLSKVQLSRSVRRPLGDLVFARSGDKGGNANVGFWVRNALAWPWLQAFMTRRRLIELLGDDWQARYVVERCEFPGLWAVHFVIKGILQEGVSSSSVLDGFAKSLGEFLRARVVGLPVDLVKVEDDRRPRRFESRARSSRLRSTSVKVQAPESAISAVRQREIRLHAMASNDRPVKNASGLYDNVDFRKAAGYEHAPIKCAYNRRDVLLFANAIGCQKEELHFLYELHPDFAAFPTFPINLAFKQTDQDVFDFIARTVTGHVPGCPPFNAQRSVDGERGIEILRPVPVSSDGLDLEIRSKVIGVYDKGGAMILEAEQLLVDKKTNTAYTKMTSTAFGIGQGGYNGPRGPTKPAVKAPDRAPDAVHIIKTTPEAALLYRLCGDYNPLHADEAFGQRAGFKGSILQGLGTWNMAAHGLLQNLGGGDPSRFRAYGARFKSVVYPGDTLETRMWVVKSGGGVDDVVFETIVKDDGRVALSNGYAKILQAKPKM
;
A
#
# COMPACT_ATOMS: atom_id res chain seq x y z
N MET A 1 37.73 -9.21 34.92
CA MET A 1 36.59 -9.31 33.98
C MET A 1 36.25 -7.89 33.58
N ASP A 2 36.01 -7.63 32.30
CA ASP A 2 35.38 -6.36 31.90
C ASP A 2 33.96 -6.29 32.48
N PRO A 3 33.42 -5.07 32.73
CA PRO A 3 32.02 -4.94 33.13
C PRO A 3 31.11 -5.51 32.03
N PRO A 4 30.01 -6.22 32.40
CA PRO A 4 29.11 -6.82 31.41
C PRO A 4 28.55 -5.74 30.49
N ARG A 5 28.64 -5.97 29.17
CA ARG A 5 28.12 -5.04 28.16
C ARG A 5 26.63 -4.80 28.41
N ARG A 6 26.20 -3.54 28.30
CA ARG A 6 24.78 -3.18 28.40
C ARG A 6 23.97 -3.94 27.33
N PRO A 7 22.67 -4.15 27.53
CA PRO A 7 21.81 -4.71 26.50
C PRO A 7 21.95 -3.96 25.17
N ILE A 8 21.99 -4.72 24.07
CA ILE A 8 21.80 -4.17 22.73
C ILE A 8 20.32 -3.86 22.52
N ARG A 9 20.02 -2.74 21.86
CA ARG A 9 18.68 -2.28 21.52
C ARG A 9 18.50 -2.42 20.01
N ILE A 10 17.81 -3.47 19.58
CA ILE A 10 17.58 -3.80 18.17
C ILE A 10 16.13 -3.48 17.81
N GLY A 11 15.89 -2.56 16.88
CA GLY A 11 14.55 -2.25 16.37
C GLY A 11 14.28 -2.92 15.03
N ASN A 12 13.09 -3.47 14.80
CA ASN A 12 12.69 -3.92 13.47
C ASN A 12 12.03 -2.77 12.69
N CYS A 13 12.33 -2.60 11.40
CA CYS A 13 11.73 -1.60 10.52
C CYS A 13 10.90 -2.18 9.35
N SER A 14 10.80 -3.50 9.21
CA SER A 14 9.91 -4.15 8.26
C SER A 14 9.71 -5.63 8.59
N GLY A 15 8.49 -6.13 8.36
CA GLY A 15 8.17 -7.57 8.35
C GLY A 15 7.48 -8.06 7.06
N ALA A 16 7.54 -7.27 5.98
CA ALA A 16 7.06 -7.60 4.64
C ALA A 16 7.54 -6.55 3.62
N ILE A 17 7.44 -6.82 2.33
CA ILE A 17 7.53 -5.75 1.32
C ILE A 17 6.41 -4.71 1.51
N ASN A 18 6.76 -3.44 1.29
CA ASN A 18 5.97 -2.23 1.43
C ASN A 18 5.49 -1.94 2.88
N ASP A 19 6.01 -2.66 3.87
CA ASP A 19 5.83 -2.35 5.29
C ASP A 19 6.84 -1.31 5.78
N GLY A 20 6.51 -0.61 6.86
CA GLY A 20 7.45 0.19 7.64
C GLY A 20 8.25 1.29 6.91
N ILE A 21 7.73 1.85 5.81
CA ILE A 21 8.46 2.77 4.91
C ILE A 21 9.21 3.94 5.59
N ASP A 22 8.73 4.40 6.75
CA ASP A 22 9.35 5.50 7.53
C ASP A 22 10.13 5.04 8.78
N GLN A 23 10.26 3.74 9.00
CA GLN A 23 10.68 3.19 10.29
C GLN A 23 12.20 3.21 10.52
N ILE A 24 13.06 3.14 9.49
CA ILE A 24 14.50 3.39 9.67
C ILE A 24 14.71 4.78 10.28
N TYR A 25 14.09 5.81 9.69
CA TYR A 25 14.08 7.18 10.22
C TYR A 25 13.52 7.23 11.65
N ARG A 26 12.36 6.62 11.93
CA ARG A 26 11.75 6.66 13.28
C ARG A 26 12.60 5.98 14.34
N LEU A 27 13.21 4.84 14.04
CA LEU A 27 14.07 4.12 14.98
C LEU A 27 15.37 4.89 15.23
N ALA A 28 16.02 5.36 14.17
CA ALA A 28 17.24 6.16 14.28
C ALA A 28 17.01 7.50 14.99
N LYS A 29 15.83 8.12 14.83
CA LYS A 29 15.48 9.40 15.45
C LYS A 29 14.91 9.27 16.88
N TYR A 30 14.02 8.32 17.13
CA TYR A 30 13.21 8.22 18.37
C TYR A 30 13.28 6.86 19.08
N GLY A 31 13.79 5.80 18.45
CA GLY A 31 13.88 4.46 19.06
C GLY A 31 15.02 4.32 20.08
N ASN A 32 16.05 5.16 19.97
CA ASN A 32 17.32 5.04 20.70
C ASN A 32 17.90 3.63 20.51
N VAL A 33 18.08 3.19 19.26
CA VAL A 33 18.55 1.84 18.93
C VAL A 33 20.05 1.83 18.62
N ASP A 34 20.70 0.69 18.90
CA ASP A 34 22.07 0.40 18.47
C ASP A 34 22.09 -0.18 17.05
N ALA A 35 21.02 -0.88 16.68
CA ALA A 35 20.86 -1.55 15.40
C ALA A 35 19.41 -1.60 14.95
N ILE A 36 19.23 -1.72 13.63
CA ILE A 36 17.95 -1.88 12.96
C ILE A 36 17.96 -3.18 12.15
N THR A 37 16.85 -3.91 12.14
CA THR A 37 16.65 -5.10 11.30
C THR A 37 15.41 -4.98 10.43
N ALA A 38 15.38 -5.73 9.34
CA ALA A 38 14.17 -5.94 8.55
C ALA A 38 14.12 -7.39 8.03
N ASP A 39 12.91 -7.91 7.95
CA ASP A 39 12.55 -9.08 7.14
C ASP A 39 11.69 -8.57 5.99
N TYR A 40 12.07 -8.91 4.76
CA TYR A 40 11.30 -8.58 3.56
C TYR A 40 10.73 -9.82 2.87
N LEU A 41 11.13 -11.05 3.26
CA LEU A 41 10.99 -12.25 2.42
C LEU A 41 10.12 -13.35 3.05
N ALA A 42 8.85 -13.39 2.64
CA ALA A 42 8.09 -14.61 2.73
C ALA A 42 8.64 -15.69 1.76
N GLU A 43 8.21 -16.94 1.94
CA GLU A 43 8.34 -18.00 0.92
C GLU A 43 7.81 -17.54 -0.45
N PHE A 44 6.81 -16.65 -0.42
CA PHE A 44 6.28 -16.04 -1.62
C PHE A 44 7.35 -15.15 -2.32
N ASN A 45 8.04 -14.22 -1.65
CA ASN A 45 8.89 -13.21 -2.32
C ASN A 45 9.93 -13.80 -3.30
N ILE A 46 10.64 -14.84 -2.86
CA ILE A 46 11.63 -15.58 -3.68
C ILE A 46 11.03 -16.04 -5.02
N ALA A 47 9.72 -16.33 -5.06
CA ALA A 47 9.03 -16.81 -6.25
C ALA A 47 8.90 -15.78 -7.39
N TRP A 48 8.46 -14.52 -7.16
CA TRP A 48 8.52 -13.53 -8.26
C TRP A 48 9.97 -13.09 -8.51
N LYS A 49 10.86 -13.03 -7.51
CA LYS A 49 12.28 -12.69 -7.79
C LYS A 49 12.94 -13.72 -8.71
N ALA A 50 12.59 -15.00 -8.59
CA ALA A 50 13.03 -16.04 -9.51
C ALA A 50 12.43 -15.91 -10.93
N ILE A 51 11.24 -15.32 -11.07
CA ILE A 51 10.63 -14.99 -12.38
C ILE A 51 11.22 -13.67 -12.95
N GLU A 52 11.45 -12.67 -12.10
CA GLU A 52 11.99 -11.35 -12.41
C GLU A 52 13.38 -11.48 -13.05
N LEU A 53 14.27 -12.25 -12.43
CA LEU A 53 15.61 -12.55 -12.94
C LEU A 53 15.64 -13.29 -14.29
N GLN A 54 14.56 -13.96 -14.71
CA GLN A 54 14.47 -14.54 -16.06
C GLN A 54 14.30 -13.47 -17.17
N THR A 55 13.95 -12.24 -16.80
CA THR A 55 13.71 -11.14 -17.75
C THR A 55 14.59 -9.91 -17.51
N GLN A 56 15.00 -9.67 -16.26
CA GLN A 56 15.82 -8.53 -15.81
C GLN A 56 16.90 -9.05 -14.83
N PRO A 57 18.03 -9.58 -15.33
CA PRO A 57 19.08 -10.20 -14.50
C PRO A 57 19.75 -9.27 -13.47
N GLU A 58 19.57 -7.96 -13.61
CA GLU A 58 20.08 -6.91 -12.73
C GLU A 58 19.21 -6.62 -11.50
N LEU A 59 18.04 -7.25 -11.40
CA LEU A 59 17.10 -7.14 -10.27
C LEU A 59 17.28 -8.33 -9.30
N GLY A 60 16.21 -8.96 -8.82
CA GLY A 60 16.28 -10.12 -7.93
C GLY A 60 16.46 -9.81 -6.43
N TYR A 61 16.46 -8.53 -6.05
CA TYR A 61 16.44 -8.03 -4.68
C TYR A 61 15.17 -7.19 -4.41
N GLU A 62 14.87 -6.90 -3.15
CA GLU A 62 13.77 -6.01 -2.78
C GLU A 62 14.25 -4.55 -2.71
N PRO A 63 13.62 -3.61 -3.44
CA PRO A 63 14.07 -2.21 -3.52
C PRO A 63 13.74 -1.41 -2.26
N ASP A 64 12.78 -1.86 -1.46
CA ASP A 64 12.16 -1.19 -0.32
C ASP A 64 13.17 -0.65 0.68
N PHE A 65 14.29 -1.34 0.91
CA PHE A 65 15.38 -0.86 1.77
C PHE A 65 15.97 0.48 1.29
N LEU A 66 16.09 0.67 -0.02
CA LEU A 66 16.57 1.92 -0.62
C LEU A 66 15.55 3.04 -0.41
N GLU A 67 14.25 2.74 -0.46
CA GLU A 67 13.19 3.70 -0.17
C GLU A 67 13.16 4.08 1.34
N GLN A 68 13.35 3.10 2.23
CA GLN A 68 13.47 3.34 3.67
C GLN A 68 14.74 4.14 4.03
N LEU A 69 15.87 3.94 3.32
CA LEU A 69 17.08 4.76 3.43
C LEU A 69 16.90 6.18 2.86
N ALA A 70 16.13 6.30 1.77
CA ALA A 70 15.84 7.57 1.13
C ALA A 70 14.77 8.40 1.86
N TRP A 71 14.04 7.78 2.80
CA TRP A 71 12.98 8.44 3.54
C TRP A 71 13.44 9.76 4.18
N HIS A 72 12.62 10.80 4.01
CA HIS A 72 12.84 12.15 4.52
C HIS A 72 14.09 12.83 3.90
N ASN A 73 14.18 12.87 2.56
CA ASN A 73 15.34 13.29 1.74
C ASN A 73 16.67 12.74 2.33
N GLY A 74 16.72 11.43 2.52
CA GLY A 74 17.91 10.72 3.00
C GLY A 74 18.25 10.94 4.48
N ASP A 75 17.42 11.64 5.28
CA ASP A 75 17.65 11.79 6.72
C ASP A 75 17.69 10.42 7.44
N ALA A 76 17.00 9.40 6.94
CA ALA A 76 17.13 8.04 7.45
C ALA A 76 18.59 7.54 7.33
N ALA A 77 19.16 7.60 6.13
CA ALA A 77 20.57 7.28 5.88
C ALA A 77 21.55 8.18 6.66
N ARG A 78 21.28 9.50 6.75
CA ARG A 78 22.12 10.44 7.51
C ARG A 78 22.13 10.12 9.00
N LEU A 79 20.97 9.90 9.63
CA LEU A 79 20.86 9.57 11.06
C LEU A 79 21.47 8.21 11.39
N VAL A 80 21.39 7.24 10.48
CA VAL A 80 22.07 5.94 10.61
C VAL A 80 23.58 6.10 10.63
N ALA A 81 24.14 6.86 9.67
CA ALA A 81 25.57 7.13 9.58
C ALA A 81 26.10 7.98 10.75
N GLU A 82 25.43 9.10 11.08
CA GLU A 82 25.78 10.02 12.18
C GLU A 82 25.91 9.30 13.53
N LYS A 83 25.03 8.32 13.77
CA LYS A 83 24.94 7.59 15.04
C LYS A 83 25.65 6.23 15.02
N GLY A 84 26.23 5.82 13.89
CA GLY A 84 26.86 4.50 13.73
C GLY A 84 25.91 3.32 13.94
N ILE A 85 24.62 3.50 13.63
CA ILE A 85 23.58 2.47 13.82
C ILE A 85 23.82 1.33 12.82
N LYS A 86 23.89 0.10 13.31
CA LYS A 86 24.07 -1.08 12.45
C LYS A 86 22.76 -1.46 11.77
N ILE A 87 22.80 -1.93 10.51
CA ILE A 87 21.63 -2.48 9.83
C ILE A 87 21.91 -3.91 9.35
N VAL A 88 20.98 -4.83 9.59
CA VAL A 88 21.04 -6.20 9.05
C VAL A 88 19.66 -6.63 8.54
N HIS A 89 19.57 -7.07 7.28
CA HIS A 89 18.31 -7.56 6.69
C HIS A 89 18.56 -8.59 5.58
N ASP A 90 17.50 -9.27 5.15
CA ASP A 90 17.55 -10.34 4.15
C ASP A 90 17.04 -9.96 2.75
N GLY A 91 16.51 -8.75 2.59
CA GLY A 91 15.95 -8.21 1.33
C GLY A 91 16.89 -8.17 0.11
N GLY A 92 18.14 -8.62 0.24
CA GLY A 92 18.97 -8.94 -0.93
C GLY A 92 18.46 -10.13 -1.74
N ALA A 93 17.67 -11.01 -1.13
CA ALA A 93 16.94 -12.11 -1.78
C ALA A 93 17.82 -12.98 -2.70
N LEU A 94 17.69 -12.86 -4.03
CA LEU A 94 18.46 -13.61 -5.02
C LEU A 94 19.71 -12.86 -5.52
N ASN A 95 19.79 -11.55 -5.26
CA ASN A 95 20.89 -10.68 -5.69
C ASN A 95 21.33 -9.70 -4.58
N PRO A 96 21.89 -10.22 -3.46
CA PRO A 96 22.31 -9.38 -2.33
C PRO A 96 23.49 -8.45 -2.65
N GLY A 97 24.32 -8.79 -3.66
CA GLY A 97 25.37 -7.91 -4.16
C GLY A 97 24.81 -6.68 -4.87
N GLY A 98 23.83 -6.88 -5.78
CA GLY A 98 23.18 -5.78 -6.49
C GLY A 98 22.50 -4.77 -5.55
N LEU A 99 21.84 -5.23 -4.49
CA LEU A 99 21.29 -4.32 -3.48
C LEU A 99 22.38 -3.58 -2.69
N ALA A 100 23.51 -4.22 -2.41
CA ALA A 100 24.65 -3.58 -1.75
C ALA A 100 25.29 -2.50 -2.63
N ASP A 101 25.42 -2.72 -3.93
CA ASP A 101 25.88 -1.72 -4.92
C ASP A 101 24.93 -0.50 -4.95
N LYS A 102 23.61 -0.75 -4.99
CA LYS A 102 22.60 0.34 -4.97
C LYS A 102 22.62 1.11 -3.66
N ALA A 103 22.73 0.43 -2.52
CA ALA A 103 22.81 1.08 -1.22
C ALA A 103 24.08 1.94 -1.11
N HIS A 104 25.24 1.44 -1.54
CA HIS A 104 26.49 2.22 -1.52
C HIS A 104 26.42 3.44 -2.44
N ALA A 105 25.91 3.28 -3.66
CA ALA A 105 25.68 4.39 -4.58
C ALA A 105 24.72 5.44 -3.98
N TYR A 106 23.73 5.03 -3.18
CA TYR A 106 22.86 5.96 -2.47
C TYR A 106 23.60 6.75 -1.38
N PHE A 107 24.41 6.10 -0.53
CA PHE A 107 25.22 6.80 0.48
C PHE A 107 26.24 7.77 -0.15
N GLU A 108 26.93 7.36 -1.22
CA GLU A 108 27.80 8.25 -2.01
C GLU A 108 27.04 9.47 -2.55
N SER A 109 25.81 9.30 -3.06
CA SER A 109 24.98 10.42 -3.55
C SER A 109 24.60 11.45 -2.47
N LEU A 110 24.61 11.05 -1.20
CA LEU A 110 24.38 11.94 -0.04
C LEU A 110 25.67 12.56 0.52
N GLY A 111 26.83 12.22 -0.05
CA GLY A 111 28.17 12.62 0.40
C GLY A 111 28.73 11.78 1.55
N ILE A 112 28.16 10.61 1.83
CA ILE A 112 28.51 9.76 2.98
C ILE A 112 29.39 8.60 2.50
N ARG A 113 30.65 8.57 2.92
CA ARG A 113 31.65 7.59 2.42
C ARG A 113 32.06 6.52 3.43
N ASP A 114 31.94 6.81 4.72
CA ASP A 114 32.51 5.97 5.79
C ASP A 114 31.65 4.74 6.15
N VAL A 115 30.43 4.65 5.61
CA VAL A 115 29.48 3.54 5.85
C VAL A 115 29.90 2.30 5.07
N LYS A 116 30.32 1.26 5.78
CA LYS A 116 30.80 0.00 5.19
C LYS A 116 29.64 -0.95 4.95
N ILE A 117 29.36 -1.21 3.68
CA ILE A 117 28.32 -2.15 3.26
C ILE A 117 28.96 -3.48 2.88
N ALA A 118 28.46 -4.54 3.50
CA ALA A 118 28.81 -5.93 3.20
C ALA A 118 27.56 -6.70 2.79
N TRP A 119 27.76 -7.81 2.05
CA TRP A 119 26.68 -8.75 1.78
C TRP A 119 27.09 -10.20 2.07
N VAL A 120 26.08 -11.02 2.38
CA VAL A 120 26.21 -12.45 2.68
C VAL A 120 25.56 -13.25 1.55
N SER A 121 26.30 -14.20 0.99
CA SER A 121 25.81 -15.18 0.00
C SER A 121 26.21 -16.61 0.35
N GLY A 122 25.70 -17.57 -0.42
CA GLY A 122 25.82 -19.02 -0.17
C GLY A 122 24.48 -19.70 0.14
N ASP A 123 23.43 -18.91 0.35
CA ASP A 123 22.04 -19.36 0.47
C ASP A 123 21.49 -19.88 -0.87
N ASN A 124 21.80 -19.21 -1.99
CA ASN A 124 21.35 -19.60 -3.32
C ASN A 124 22.10 -20.86 -3.78
N VAL A 125 21.43 -22.00 -3.65
CA VAL A 125 21.93 -23.35 -3.95
C VAL A 125 21.30 -23.93 -5.22
N THR A 126 20.63 -23.10 -6.04
CA THR A 126 19.89 -23.50 -7.26
C THR A 126 20.69 -24.47 -8.14
N ASP A 127 21.91 -24.11 -8.49
CA ASP A 127 22.79 -24.92 -9.35
C ASP A 127 23.31 -26.20 -8.67
N ALA A 128 23.47 -26.16 -7.34
CA ALA A 128 23.85 -27.34 -6.57
C ALA A 128 22.68 -28.35 -6.48
N VAL A 129 21.44 -27.86 -6.38
CA VAL A 129 20.22 -28.69 -6.46
C VAL A 129 20.06 -29.26 -7.88
N LYS A 130 20.20 -28.44 -8.94
CA LYS A 130 20.13 -28.89 -10.35
C LYS A 130 21.15 -29.98 -10.69
N ARG A 131 22.35 -29.94 -10.09
CA ARG A 131 23.39 -30.97 -10.24
C ARG A 131 23.28 -32.14 -9.25
N GLY A 132 22.24 -32.21 -8.41
CA GLY A 132 22.08 -33.28 -7.41
C GLY A 132 23.16 -33.30 -6.31
N ALA A 133 23.87 -32.18 -6.07
CA ALA A 133 25.06 -32.13 -5.21
C ALA A 133 24.79 -32.42 -3.72
N PHE A 134 23.53 -32.39 -3.29
CA PHE A 134 23.11 -32.77 -1.93
C PHE A 134 22.76 -34.26 -1.80
N GLY A 135 22.68 -35.00 -2.92
CA GLY A 135 22.10 -36.35 -2.95
C GLY A 135 20.57 -36.28 -2.86
N ARG A 136 20.00 -37.05 -1.94
CA ARG A 136 18.54 -37.13 -1.74
C ARG A 136 17.99 -35.85 -1.09
N VAL A 137 17.07 -35.16 -1.76
CA VAL A 137 16.46 -33.91 -1.29
C VAL A 137 15.01 -34.18 -0.88
N MET A 138 14.82 -34.53 0.39
CA MET A 138 13.51 -34.90 0.93
C MET A 138 12.63 -33.68 1.22
N HIS A 139 11.33 -33.78 0.94
CA HIS A 139 10.32 -32.80 1.35
C HIS A 139 10.25 -32.73 2.89
N LEU A 140 10.11 -31.52 3.43
CA LEU A 140 10.10 -31.23 4.87
C LEU A 140 8.96 -31.95 5.62
N ASP A 141 7.70 -31.71 5.20
CA ASP A 141 6.51 -32.23 5.90
C ASP A 141 5.85 -33.50 5.31
N GLN A 142 6.33 -34.01 4.16
CA GLN A 142 5.70 -35.11 3.43
C GLN A 142 6.62 -36.35 3.39
N PRO A 143 6.43 -37.34 4.29
CA PRO A 143 7.30 -38.51 4.38
C PRO A 143 7.34 -39.30 3.06
N GLY A 144 8.55 -39.54 2.55
CA GLY A 144 8.78 -40.29 1.32
C GLY A 144 8.67 -39.48 0.02
N VAL A 145 8.25 -38.21 0.08
CA VAL A 145 8.29 -37.30 -1.08
C VAL A 145 9.69 -36.71 -1.22
N GLU A 146 10.26 -36.81 -2.41
CA GLU A 146 11.63 -36.41 -2.75
C GLU A 146 11.61 -35.53 -4.00
N PHE A 147 12.48 -34.52 -4.04
CA PHE A 147 12.70 -33.72 -5.24
C PHE A 147 13.66 -34.46 -6.19
N ASP A 148 13.24 -34.67 -7.43
CA ASP A 148 14.09 -35.27 -8.48
C ASP A 148 14.61 -34.18 -9.45
N PRO A 149 15.92 -33.87 -9.44
CA PRO A 149 16.51 -32.94 -10.39
C PRO A 149 16.37 -33.36 -11.86
N HIS A 150 16.17 -34.65 -12.16
CA HIS A 150 16.10 -35.14 -13.54
C HIS A 150 14.73 -34.95 -14.21
N SER A 151 13.63 -35.14 -13.47
CA SER A 151 12.26 -34.90 -13.98
C SER A 151 11.70 -33.52 -13.63
N GLN A 152 12.28 -32.80 -12.67
CA GLN A 152 11.80 -31.49 -12.20
C GLN A 152 12.80 -30.34 -12.42
N GLY A 153 14.00 -30.61 -12.95
CA GLY A 153 15.06 -29.62 -13.12
C GLY A 153 14.74 -28.48 -14.09
N ASP A 154 13.93 -28.76 -15.12
CA ASP A 154 13.48 -27.76 -16.10
C ASP A 154 12.42 -26.80 -15.53
N ASP A 155 11.60 -27.26 -14.57
CA ASP A 155 10.67 -26.42 -13.81
C ASP A 155 11.41 -25.55 -12.77
N LEU A 156 12.67 -25.82 -12.43
CA LEU A 156 13.38 -25.22 -11.28
C LEU A 156 13.87 -23.80 -11.55
N LEU A 157 13.18 -22.84 -10.94
CA LEU A 157 13.48 -21.40 -11.00
C LEU A 157 14.59 -21.01 -10.02
N ALA A 158 14.44 -21.35 -8.75
CA ALA A 158 15.40 -21.04 -7.68
C ALA A 158 15.36 -22.08 -6.55
N ALA A 159 16.48 -22.26 -5.86
CA ALA A 159 16.56 -22.97 -4.59
C ALA A 159 17.41 -22.19 -3.57
N ASN A 160 16.81 -21.75 -2.46
CA ASN A 160 17.49 -20.96 -1.43
C ASN A 160 17.43 -21.64 -0.07
N ALA A 161 18.60 -21.92 0.51
CA ALA A 161 18.75 -22.42 1.86
C ALA A 161 18.41 -21.34 2.89
N TYR A 162 17.77 -21.71 3.99
CA TYR A 162 17.55 -20.82 5.11
C TYR A 162 18.85 -20.75 5.93
N THR A 163 19.63 -19.68 5.75
CA THR A 163 20.97 -19.55 6.35
C THR A 163 20.96 -18.94 7.76
N GLY A 164 22.00 -19.28 8.52
CA GLY A 164 22.21 -18.84 9.90
C GLY A 164 22.84 -17.45 10.02
N MET A 165 23.08 -17.03 11.26
CA MET A 165 23.71 -15.76 11.61
C MET A 165 25.23 -15.71 11.33
N ALA A 166 25.88 -16.84 11.00
CA ALA A 166 27.34 -16.93 10.93
C ALA A 166 27.97 -15.92 9.96
N GLY A 167 27.37 -15.71 8.77
CA GLY A 167 27.82 -14.67 7.83
C GLY A 167 27.59 -13.25 8.34
N ILE A 168 26.48 -13.01 9.05
CA ILE A 168 26.14 -11.71 9.66
C ILE A 168 27.17 -11.35 10.74
N VAL A 169 27.42 -12.25 11.69
CA VAL A 169 28.43 -12.07 12.74
C VAL A 169 29.78 -11.77 12.10
N ARG A 170 30.17 -12.53 11.06
CA ARG A 170 31.47 -12.33 10.41
C ARG A 170 31.60 -11.00 9.67
N ALA A 171 30.53 -10.51 9.04
CA ALA A 171 30.53 -9.18 8.42
C ALA A 171 30.67 -8.07 9.46
N LEU A 172 29.98 -8.17 10.60
CA LEU A 172 30.06 -7.22 11.70
C LEU A 172 31.44 -7.26 12.42
N GLU A 173 32.06 -8.43 12.57
CA GLU A 173 33.44 -8.58 13.04
C GLU A 173 34.47 -7.90 12.12
N LEU A 174 34.26 -8.00 10.80
CA LEU A 174 35.08 -7.31 9.79
C LEU A 174 34.79 -5.80 9.71
N GLY A 175 33.86 -5.30 10.52
CA GLY A 175 33.58 -3.87 10.68
C GLY A 175 32.53 -3.32 9.72
N ALA A 176 31.62 -4.15 9.20
CA ALA A 176 30.46 -3.67 8.46
C ALA A 176 29.54 -2.78 9.32
N ASP A 177 28.90 -1.81 8.68
CA ASP A 177 27.81 -0.99 9.23
C ASP A 177 26.45 -1.50 8.74
N ILE A 178 26.39 -1.94 7.49
CA ILE A 178 25.20 -2.52 6.86
C ILE A 178 25.54 -3.91 6.33
N VAL A 179 24.72 -4.91 6.64
CA VAL A 179 24.86 -6.29 6.19
C VAL A 179 23.59 -6.75 5.47
N ILE A 180 23.73 -7.02 4.17
CA ILE A 180 22.64 -7.44 3.29
C ILE A 180 22.78 -8.94 3.03
N CYS A 181 21.83 -9.76 3.49
CA CYS A 181 21.82 -11.19 3.19
C CYS A 181 21.02 -11.47 1.90
N GLY A 182 21.31 -12.61 1.26
CA GLY A 182 20.28 -13.39 0.57
C GLY A 182 19.33 -14.02 1.60
N ARG A 183 18.76 -15.21 1.34
CA ARG A 183 17.86 -15.82 2.33
C ARG A 183 18.62 -16.32 3.57
N CYS A 184 18.39 -15.66 4.70
CA CYS A 184 18.64 -16.20 6.04
C CYS A 184 17.31 -16.60 6.71
N THR A 185 17.32 -17.08 7.95
CA THR A 185 16.07 -17.10 8.73
C THR A 185 15.71 -15.71 9.21
N ASP A 186 14.42 -15.46 9.30
CA ASP A 186 13.74 -14.23 9.70
C ASP A 186 14.35 -13.61 10.99
N ALA A 187 14.72 -14.45 11.96
CA ALA A 187 15.36 -14.06 13.22
C ALA A 187 16.91 -13.92 13.16
N SER A 188 17.58 -14.49 12.15
CA SER A 188 19.05 -14.49 12.02
C SER A 188 19.69 -13.08 12.10
N PRO A 189 19.10 -12.00 11.53
CA PRO A 189 19.57 -10.63 11.73
C PRO A 189 19.71 -10.22 13.19
N VAL A 190 18.70 -10.53 14.01
CA VAL A 190 18.64 -10.18 15.44
C VAL A 190 19.62 -11.04 16.24
N MET A 191 19.70 -12.34 15.93
CA MET A 191 20.68 -13.25 16.54
C MET A 191 22.12 -12.84 16.26
N GLY A 192 22.44 -12.46 15.01
CA GLY A 192 23.79 -12.06 14.61
C GLY A 192 24.24 -10.77 15.26
N LEU A 193 23.37 -9.76 15.31
CA LEU A 193 23.63 -8.51 16.03
C LEU A 193 23.88 -8.72 17.52
N ALA A 194 23.05 -9.53 18.20
CA ALA A 194 23.22 -9.84 19.61
C ALA A 194 24.51 -10.64 19.90
N THR A 195 24.83 -11.62 19.04
CA THR A 195 26.04 -12.45 19.15
C THR A 195 27.31 -11.63 18.96
N TRP A 196 27.38 -10.77 17.94
CA TRP A 196 28.48 -9.84 17.72
C TRP A 196 28.64 -8.85 18.88
N TRP A 197 27.53 -8.27 19.35
CA TRP A 197 27.55 -7.26 20.41
C TRP A 197 28.00 -7.81 21.77
N HIS A 198 27.63 -9.05 22.13
CA HIS A 198 28.04 -9.66 23.40
C HIS A 198 29.31 -10.53 23.29
N GLY A 199 29.74 -10.90 22.07
CA GLY A 199 30.88 -11.79 21.84
C GLY A 199 30.58 -13.26 22.19
N TRP A 200 29.32 -13.68 22.08
CA TRP A 200 28.88 -15.05 22.39
C TRP A 200 29.48 -16.08 21.41
N LYS A 201 29.75 -17.28 21.91
CA LYS A 201 30.20 -18.42 21.12
C LYS A 201 29.00 -19.17 20.52
N THR A 202 29.22 -19.83 19.39
CA THR A 202 28.24 -20.67 18.70
C THR A 202 27.72 -21.86 19.53
N THR A 203 28.33 -22.15 20.68
CA THR A 203 27.93 -23.23 21.62
C THR A 203 27.20 -22.73 22.87
N GLU A 204 27.01 -21.42 23.05
CA GLU A 204 26.29 -20.83 24.18
C GLU A 204 24.77 -20.85 23.92
N TYR A 205 24.22 -22.05 23.68
CA TYR A 205 22.89 -22.23 23.10
C TYR A 205 21.76 -21.53 23.86
N ASP A 206 21.82 -21.40 25.19
CA ASP A 206 20.76 -20.74 25.97
C ASP A 206 20.57 -19.26 25.58
N VAL A 207 21.66 -18.52 25.34
CA VAL A 207 21.57 -17.10 24.93
C VAL A 207 21.26 -16.94 23.44
N LEU A 208 21.71 -17.88 22.60
CA LEU A 208 21.34 -17.95 21.18
C LEU A 208 19.85 -18.26 20.99
N ALA A 209 19.30 -19.19 21.78
CA ALA A 209 17.87 -19.50 21.78
C ALA A 209 17.03 -18.34 22.31
N ALA A 210 17.53 -17.60 23.30
CA ALA A 210 16.86 -16.39 23.77
C ALA A 210 16.87 -15.26 22.72
N SER A 211 17.97 -15.07 21.97
CA SER A 211 18.03 -14.08 20.89
C SER A 211 17.22 -14.48 19.66
N LEU A 212 17.12 -15.78 19.33
CA LEU A 212 16.20 -16.34 18.34
C LEU A 212 14.74 -15.96 18.67
N MET A 213 14.29 -16.23 19.90
CA MET A 213 12.91 -15.90 20.29
C MET A 213 12.69 -14.39 20.50
N ALA A 214 13.74 -13.61 20.74
CA ALA A 214 13.66 -12.14 20.69
C ALA A 214 13.50 -11.63 19.26
N GLY A 215 14.18 -12.25 18.27
CA GLY A 215 14.01 -12.00 16.84
C GLY A 215 12.60 -12.32 16.38
N HIS A 216 12.13 -13.52 16.70
CA HIS A 216 10.76 -13.97 16.41
C HIS A 216 9.67 -13.03 16.95
N LEU A 217 9.93 -12.36 18.07
CA LEU A 217 9.02 -11.38 18.65
C LEU A 217 9.04 -10.01 17.98
N ILE A 218 10.01 -9.69 17.13
CA ILE A 218 10.12 -8.37 16.48
C ILE A 218 10.13 -8.40 14.94
N GLU A 219 10.41 -9.55 14.31
CA GLU A 219 10.59 -9.67 12.84
C GLU A 219 9.34 -9.29 12.02
N CYS A 220 8.14 -9.70 12.43
CA CYS A 220 6.89 -9.41 11.72
C CYS A 220 6.34 -7.98 11.97
N GLY A 221 7.22 -6.97 11.92
CA GLY A 221 6.87 -5.55 12.02
C GLY A 221 5.99 -5.24 13.25
N PRO A 222 4.83 -4.57 13.09
CA PRO A 222 4.05 -4.07 14.20
C PRO A 222 3.25 -5.15 14.97
N TYR A 223 3.36 -6.45 14.67
CA TYR A 223 2.52 -7.50 15.25
C TYR A 223 2.57 -7.54 16.80
N VAL A 224 3.77 -7.59 17.40
CA VAL A 224 3.92 -7.57 18.88
C VAL A 224 3.49 -6.24 19.52
N THR A 225 3.30 -5.20 18.71
CA THR A 225 2.82 -3.86 19.11
C THR A 225 1.31 -3.66 18.84
N GLY A 226 0.59 -4.74 18.50
CA GLY A 226 -0.87 -4.76 18.34
C GLY A 226 -1.37 -4.91 16.89
N GLY A 227 -0.47 -4.99 15.90
CA GLY A 227 -0.82 -5.41 14.55
C GLY A 227 -1.32 -6.85 14.52
N ASN A 228 -2.33 -7.15 13.70
CA ASN A 228 -2.90 -8.50 13.52
C ASN A 228 -3.28 -9.25 14.83
N TYR A 229 -3.55 -8.48 15.91
CA TYR A 229 -3.84 -8.98 17.24
C TYR A 229 -5.35 -9.13 17.45
N CYS A 230 -5.81 -10.33 17.77
CA CYS A 230 -7.22 -10.69 17.97
C CYS A 230 -7.92 -9.93 19.13
N GLY A 231 -7.16 -9.24 19.98
CA GLY A 231 -7.64 -8.31 21.01
C GLY A 231 -7.62 -6.83 20.61
N GLN A 232 -7.56 -6.51 19.31
CA GLN A 232 -7.35 -5.18 18.71
C GLN A 232 -8.11 -4.01 19.39
N ARG A 233 -9.29 -4.26 19.95
CA ARG A 233 -10.13 -3.29 20.68
C ARG A 233 -9.47 -2.70 21.94
N GLU A 234 -8.40 -3.32 22.42
CA GLU A 234 -7.63 -2.91 23.60
C GLU A 234 -6.40 -2.05 23.23
N VAL A 235 -6.02 -2.02 21.95
CA VAL A 235 -4.95 -1.14 21.46
C VAL A 235 -5.46 0.31 21.46
N PRO A 236 -4.81 1.27 22.16
CA PRO A 236 -5.36 2.61 22.34
C PRO A 236 -5.51 3.42 21.05
N ASP A 237 -4.51 3.29 20.17
CA ASP A 237 -4.50 3.74 18.78
C ASP A 237 -3.59 2.79 17.99
N LEU A 238 -4.04 2.37 16.80
CA LEU A 238 -3.31 1.49 15.88
C LEU A 238 -3.01 2.20 14.54
N HIS A 239 -3.50 3.42 14.33
CA HIS A 239 -3.07 4.23 13.19
C HIS A 239 -1.57 4.51 13.33
N HIS A 240 -0.77 4.07 12.36
CA HIS A 240 0.69 4.22 12.38
C HIS A 240 1.33 3.70 13.68
N ALA A 241 1.07 2.42 13.99
CA ALA A 241 1.63 1.75 15.16
C ALA A 241 3.17 1.80 15.16
N GLY A 242 3.77 2.07 16.31
CA GLY A 242 5.23 2.12 16.45
C GLY A 242 5.83 0.73 16.45
N PHE A 243 6.86 0.51 15.63
CA PHE A 243 7.50 -0.79 15.46
C PHE A 243 8.27 -1.24 16.72
N PRO A 244 8.50 -2.55 16.89
CA PRO A 244 9.07 -3.10 18.11
C PRO A 244 10.60 -2.91 18.22
N ILE A 245 11.06 -2.95 19.46
CA ILE A 245 12.48 -2.98 19.84
C ILE A 245 12.68 -4.13 20.83
N ALA A 246 13.65 -5.00 20.57
CA ALA A 246 14.18 -5.95 21.54
C ALA A 246 15.39 -5.36 22.26
N GLU A 247 15.38 -5.41 23.59
CA GLU A 247 16.53 -5.11 24.44
C GLU A 247 17.09 -6.45 24.94
N ILE A 248 18.29 -6.84 24.47
CA ILE A 248 18.87 -8.17 24.71
C ILE A 248 20.14 -8.04 25.56
N GLY A 249 20.08 -8.49 26.82
CA GLY A 249 21.21 -8.53 27.75
C GLY A 249 22.21 -9.65 27.46
N ALA A 250 23.42 -9.52 28.02
CA ALA A 250 24.51 -10.51 27.83
C ALA A 250 24.20 -11.90 28.43
N ASP A 251 23.21 -11.97 29.32
CA ASP A 251 22.62 -13.19 29.91
C ASP A 251 21.52 -13.82 29.02
N GLY A 252 21.27 -13.28 27.83
CA GLY A 252 20.11 -13.62 27.00
C GLY A 252 18.79 -13.01 27.50
N GLY A 253 18.82 -12.16 28.52
CA GLY A 253 17.63 -11.51 29.07
C GLY A 253 17.00 -10.55 28.06
N ALA A 254 15.86 -10.94 27.46
CA ALA A 254 15.17 -10.16 26.44
C ALA A 254 13.96 -9.37 26.99
N VAL A 255 13.88 -8.08 26.69
CA VAL A 255 12.72 -7.22 26.95
C VAL A 255 12.23 -6.60 25.65
N ILE A 256 10.96 -6.83 25.31
CA ILE A 256 10.29 -6.21 24.17
C ILE A 256 9.69 -4.87 24.61
N THR A 257 9.92 -3.85 23.80
CA THR A 257 9.40 -2.48 23.92
C THR A 257 9.11 -1.93 22.51
N LYS A 258 8.82 -0.63 22.40
CA LYS A 258 8.74 0.14 21.15
C LYS A 258 9.22 1.59 21.41
N PRO A 259 9.45 2.44 20.39
CA PRO A 259 9.82 3.85 20.59
C PRO A 259 8.85 4.59 21.50
N GLU A 260 9.35 5.50 22.34
CA GLU A 260 8.50 6.30 23.22
C GLU A 260 7.60 7.26 22.41
N GLY A 261 6.42 7.59 22.96
CA GLY A 261 5.43 8.45 22.29
C GLY A 261 4.70 7.83 21.08
N SER A 262 5.16 6.70 20.54
CA SER A 262 4.54 6.04 19.39
C SER A 262 3.17 5.39 19.71
N ASN A 263 2.38 5.12 18.67
CA ASN A 263 1.11 4.38 18.75
C ASN A 263 1.32 2.86 18.89
N GLY A 264 0.25 2.08 19.07
CA GLY A 264 0.31 0.64 19.38
C GLY A 264 0.44 0.32 20.88
N LEU A 265 0.44 -0.98 21.21
CA LEU A 265 0.44 -1.56 22.55
C LEU A 265 1.40 -2.77 22.62
N VAL A 266 2.42 -2.71 23.49
CA VAL A 266 3.24 -3.87 23.87
C VAL A 266 2.75 -4.40 25.22
N SER A 267 2.28 -5.64 25.23
CA SER A 267 1.63 -6.29 26.37
C SER A 267 1.91 -7.79 26.38
N VAL A 268 1.72 -8.44 27.53
CA VAL A 268 1.82 -9.91 27.64
C VAL A 268 1.01 -10.64 26.56
N ASP A 269 -0.19 -10.16 26.22
CA ASP A 269 -1.04 -10.84 25.23
C ASP A 269 -0.66 -10.54 23.77
N THR A 270 -0.05 -9.39 23.45
CA THR A 270 0.53 -9.16 22.11
C THR A 270 1.84 -9.94 21.92
N CYS A 271 2.64 -10.11 22.99
CA CYS A 271 3.78 -11.02 22.98
C CYS A 271 3.38 -12.49 22.86
N LYS A 272 2.30 -12.94 23.53
CA LYS A 272 1.72 -14.28 23.31
C LYS A 272 1.23 -14.47 21.88
N ALA A 273 0.55 -13.47 21.31
CA ALA A 273 0.06 -13.53 19.94
C ALA A 273 1.20 -13.79 18.95
N GLN A 274 2.29 -13.00 19.05
CA GLN A 274 3.45 -13.17 18.19
C GLN A 274 4.20 -14.48 18.46
N LEU A 275 4.47 -14.86 19.72
CA LEU A 275 5.20 -16.10 20.01
C LEU A 275 4.48 -17.38 19.53
N LEU A 276 3.16 -17.33 19.38
CA LEU A 276 2.35 -18.47 18.90
C LEU A 276 2.12 -18.44 17.38
N TYR A 277 2.55 -17.39 16.69
CA TYR A 277 2.49 -17.25 15.24
C TYR A 277 3.63 -18.06 14.59
N GLU A 278 3.34 -18.75 13.48
CA GLU A 278 4.30 -19.50 12.64
C GLU A 278 5.22 -20.58 13.31
N ILE A 279 5.13 -20.81 14.63
CA ILE A 279 5.80 -21.94 15.30
C ILE A 279 5.15 -23.29 14.95
N GLN A 280 5.95 -24.36 14.95
CA GLN A 280 5.47 -25.74 14.71
C GLN A 280 5.17 -26.52 16.01
N GLY A 281 5.58 -26.00 17.16
CA GLY A 281 5.46 -26.66 18.46
C GLY A 281 6.43 -26.07 19.47
N VAL A 282 6.80 -26.85 20.49
CA VAL A 282 7.67 -26.37 21.59
C VAL A 282 9.14 -26.22 21.20
N TYR A 283 9.57 -26.77 20.06
CA TYR A 283 10.93 -26.61 19.54
C TYR A 283 10.94 -25.72 18.30
N TYR A 284 11.57 -24.55 18.38
CA TYR A 284 11.86 -23.71 17.22
C TYR A 284 13.20 -24.16 16.61
N LEU A 285 13.20 -24.57 15.34
CA LEU A 285 14.40 -25.01 14.64
C LEU A 285 15.03 -23.83 13.88
N ASN A 286 16.32 -23.56 14.11
CA ASN A 286 17.10 -22.54 13.41
C ASN A 286 18.50 -23.13 13.09
N PRO A 287 19.20 -22.67 12.02
CA PRO A 287 20.52 -23.16 11.63
C PRO A 287 21.60 -23.13 12.72
N ASP A 288 21.53 -22.23 13.70
CA ASP A 288 22.55 -22.04 14.73
C ASP A 288 22.16 -22.57 16.11
N VAL A 289 20.87 -22.79 16.36
CA VAL A 289 20.36 -23.27 17.65
C VAL A 289 18.96 -23.88 17.49
N VAL A 290 18.59 -24.81 18.38
CA VAL A 290 17.18 -25.17 18.58
C VAL A 290 16.69 -24.57 19.89
N ALA A 291 15.66 -23.72 19.83
CA ALA A 291 15.06 -23.14 21.03
C ALA A 291 13.92 -24.01 21.54
N ASN A 292 14.03 -24.50 22.77
CA ASN A 292 12.90 -25.06 23.52
C ASN A 292 12.15 -23.92 24.23
N ILE A 293 10.88 -23.74 23.85
CA ILE A 293 9.96 -22.72 24.35
C ILE A 293 8.79 -23.28 25.17
N GLU A 294 8.80 -24.57 25.53
CA GLU A 294 7.80 -25.21 26.43
C GLU A 294 7.56 -24.40 27.72
N LYS A 295 8.63 -23.85 28.28
CA LYS A 295 8.65 -23.09 29.54
C LYS A 295 8.73 -21.58 29.34
N ALA A 296 8.48 -21.09 28.12
CA ALA A 296 8.43 -19.67 27.83
C ALA A 296 7.34 -18.98 28.67
N THR A 297 7.68 -17.80 29.19
CA THR A 297 6.82 -16.96 30.03
C THR A 297 7.03 -15.49 29.69
N PHE A 298 5.97 -14.69 29.86
CA PHE A 298 6.01 -13.24 29.67
C PHE A 298 5.65 -12.53 30.97
N THR A 299 6.50 -11.57 31.38
CA THR A 299 6.26 -10.71 32.55
C THR A 299 6.16 -9.26 32.12
N GLN A 300 5.04 -8.59 32.42
CA GLN A 300 4.91 -7.15 32.22
C GLN A 300 5.80 -6.42 33.22
N LEU A 301 6.85 -5.73 32.75
CA LEU A 301 7.75 -4.94 33.61
C LEU A 301 7.23 -3.51 33.84
N GLY A 302 6.41 -3.01 32.91
CA GLY A 302 5.83 -1.67 32.96
C GLY A 302 4.99 -1.38 31.73
N LYS A 303 4.49 -0.14 31.60
CA LYS A 303 3.73 0.29 30.42
C LYS A 303 4.57 0.10 29.15
N GLY A 304 4.11 -0.74 28.23
CA GLY A 304 4.79 -0.99 26.96
C GLY A 304 6.09 -1.80 27.05
N ARG A 305 6.39 -2.45 28.19
CA ARG A 305 7.63 -3.23 28.40
C ARG A 305 7.32 -4.62 28.95
N VAL A 306 7.75 -5.67 28.23
CA VAL A 306 7.49 -7.08 28.55
C VAL A 306 8.78 -7.89 28.48
N ARG A 307 9.12 -8.63 29.54
CA ARG A 307 10.26 -9.55 29.58
C ARG A 307 9.84 -10.94 29.10
N LEU A 308 10.62 -11.53 28.19
CA LEU A 308 10.61 -12.96 27.86
C LEU A 308 11.55 -13.70 28.83
N SER A 309 11.16 -14.89 29.30
CA SER A 309 12.00 -15.77 30.12
C SER A 309 11.58 -17.24 30.01
N GLY A 310 12.48 -18.16 30.35
CA GLY A 310 12.20 -19.61 30.37
C GLY A 310 12.44 -20.35 29.04
N VAL A 311 13.01 -19.69 28.04
CA VAL A 311 13.57 -20.33 26.84
C VAL A 311 14.83 -21.12 27.21
N ARG A 312 15.09 -22.23 26.53
CA ARG A 312 16.32 -23.02 26.63
C ARG A 312 16.89 -23.37 25.26
N GLY A 313 18.22 -23.44 25.16
CA GLY A 313 18.92 -23.81 23.95
C GLY A 313 19.30 -25.28 23.89
N LEU A 314 19.22 -25.84 22.69
CA LEU A 314 19.72 -27.16 22.30
C LEU A 314 20.63 -26.99 21.06
N PRO A 315 21.54 -27.94 20.77
CA PRO A 315 22.42 -27.87 19.61
C PRO A 315 21.66 -27.68 18.28
N PRO A 316 22.26 -27.00 17.28
CA PRO A 316 21.66 -26.83 15.96
C PRO A 316 21.33 -28.16 15.27
N PRO A 317 20.37 -28.17 14.33
CA PRO A 317 20.08 -29.33 13.49
C PRO A 317 21.21 -29.60 12.48
N SER A 318 21.46 -30.85 12.12
CA SER A 318 22.43 -31.21 11.06
C SER A 318 21.99 -30.82 9.63
N THR A 319 20.72 -30.46 9.46
CA THR A 319 20.12 -30.00 8.19
C THR A 319 19.50 -28.60 8.36
N THR A 320 19.38 -27.86 7.26
CA THR A 320 18.53 -26.66 7.20
C THR A 320 17.42 -26.84 6.15
N LYS A 321 16.40 -25.99 6.23
CA LYS A 321 15.32 -25.86 5.24
C LYS A 321 15.89 -25.27 3.94
N VAL A 322 15.42 -25.76 2.80
CA VAL A 322 15.60 -25.13 1.48
C VAL A 322 14.24 -24.84 0.86
N SER A 323 14.08 -23.62 0.35
CA SER A 323 12.96 -23.15 -0.47
C SER A 323 13.23 -23.53 -1.92
N ILE A 324 12.56 -24.55 -2.47
CA ILE A 324 12.66 -24.90 -3.89
C ILE A 324 11.43 -24.36 -4.62
N CYS A 325 11.66 -23.48 -5.61
CA CYS A 325 10.63 -22.77 -6.37
C CYS A 325 10.53 -23.34 -7.79
N LEU A 326 9.37 -23.91 -8.11
CA LEU A 326 9.10 -24.61 -9.38
C LEU A 326 8.04 -23.87 -10.21
N MET A 327 8.21 -23.81 -11.53
CA MET A 327 7.19 -23.26 -12.42
C MET A 327 5.91 -24.10 -12.37
N GLY A 328 4.80 -23.50 -11.93
CA GLY A 328 3.50 -24.19 -11.83
C GLY A 328 2.71 -24.25 -13.13
N GLY A 329 3.09 -23.44 -14.12
CA GLY A 329 2.24 -23.08 -15.24
C GLY A 329 1.50 -21.78 -14.96
N TYR A 330 0.20 -21.73 -15.25
CA TYR A 330 -0.60 -20.51 -15.25
C TYR A 330 -1.82 -20.61 -14.34
N GLN A 331 -2.27 -19.46 -13.83
CA GLN A 331 -3.47 -19.32 -13.01
C GLN A 331 -4.27 -18.07 -13.39
N ALA A 332 -5.59 -18.13 -13.18
CA ALA A 332 -6.50 -17.00 -13.36
C ALA A 332 -7.74 -17.16 -12.47
N GLU A 333 -8.44 -16.04 -12.21
CA GLU A 333 -9.65 -16.03 -11.40
C GLU A 333 -10.63 -14.91 -11.80
N ILE A 334 -11.88 -15.02 -11.35
CA ILE A 334 -12.82 -13.90 -11.32
C ILE A 334 -13.88 -14.11 -10.25
N SER A 335 -14.42 -13.00 -9.74
CA SER A 335 -15.59 -13.00 -8.84
C SER A 335 -16.88 -12.73 -9.61
N ALA A 336 -17.89 -13.57 -9.41
CA ALA A 336 -19.29 -13.25 -9.65
C ALA A 336 -19.99 -12.82 -8.36
N TYR A 337 -21.15 -12.19 -8.46
CA TYR A 337 -21.91 -11.70 -7.31
C TYR A 337 -23.41 -11.99 -7.45
N ALA A 338 -23.96 -12.68 -6.45
CA ALA A 338 -25.41 -12.86 -6.31
C ALA A 338 -25.95 -11.95 -5.21
N THR A 339 -27.18 -11.49 -5.35
CA THR A 339 -27.85 -10.62 -4.37
C THR A 339 -29.22 -11.18 -3.98
N GLY A 340 -29.60 -11.00 -2.72
CA GLY A 340 -30.95 -11.21 -2.21
C GLY A 340 -31.22 -12.65 -1.78
N LEU A 341 -32.26 -13.25 -2.36
CA LEU A 341 -32.69 -14.61 -2.06
C LEU A 341 -31.85 -15.66 -2.81
N ASP A 342 -31.92 -16.90 -2.32
CA ASP A 342 -31.52 -18.14 -3.01
C ASP A 342 -30.06 -18.18 -3.51
N THR A 343 -29.16 -17.48 -2.81
CA THR A 343 -27.74 -17.39 -3.19
C THR A 343 -27.04 -18.76 -3.30
N GLU A 344 -27.54 -19.79 -2.60
CA GLU A 344 -27.08 -21.18 -2.75
C GLU A 344 -27.41 -21.76 -4.13
N PHE A 345 -28.69 -21.69 -4.52
CA PHE A 345 -29.15 -22.15 -5.82
C PHE A 345 -28.48 -21.37 -6.97
N LYS A 346 -28.32 -20.06 -6.80
CA LYS A 346 -27.61 -19.19 -7.76
C LYS A 346 -26.14 -19.61 -7.94
N PHE A 347 -25.48 -20.01 -6.86
CA PHE A 347 -24.11 -20.52 -6.89
C PHE A 347 -24.03 -21.86 -7.63
N GLU A 348 -24.86 -22.85 -7.25
CA GLU A 348 -24.85 -24.17 -7.90
C GLU A 348 -25.28 -24.11 -9.37
N VAL A 349 -26.17 -23.19 -9.77
CA VAL A 349 -26.49 -22.92 -11.19
C VAL A 349 -25.25 -22.43 -11.94
N LEU A 350 -24.56 -21.40 -11.44
CA LEU A 350 -23.34 -20.88 -12.10
C LEU A 350 -22.24 -21.95 -12.18
N LYS A 351 -22.04 -22.69 -11.10
CA LYS A 351 -21.06 -23.78 -10.98
C LYS A 351 -21.36 -24.90 -11.97
N SER A 352 -22.61 -25.36 -12.05
CA SER A 352 -23.05 -26.36 -13.05
C SER A 352 -22.87 -25.85 -14.49
N GLN A 353 -23.24 -24.59 -14.76
CA GLN A 353 -23.11 -23.96 -16.07
C GLN A 353 -21.65 -23.83 -16.52
N VAL A 354 -20.73 -23.43 -15.65
CA VAL A 354 -19.29 -23.32 -15.96
C VAL A 354 -18.66 -24.71 -16.11
N LEU A 355 -18.90 -25.62 -15.16
CA LEU A 355 -18.32 -26.98 -15.17
C LEU A 355 -18.80 -27.85 -16.34
N GLY A 356 -19.99 -27.57 -16.89
CA GLY A 356 -20.52 -28.23 -18.09
C GLY A 356 -20.02 -27.67 -19.43
N GLN A 357 -19.17 -26.62 -19.42
CA GLN A 357 -18.71 -25.92 -20.61
C GLN A 357 -17.17 -25.90 -20.79
N ILE A 358 -16.44 -26.55 -19.87
CA ILE A 358 -14.98 -26.69 -19.92
C ILE A 358 -14.59 -28.16 -19.81
N ASN A 359 -13.47 -28.55 -20.44
CA ASN A 359 -12.88 -29.84 -20.15
C ASN A 359 -12.09 -29.76 -18.82
N GLN A 360 -12.57 -30.44 -17.78
CA GLN A 360 -11.96 -30.34 -16.45
C GLN A 360 -10.56 -30.95 -16.37
N SER A 361 -10.18 -31.87 -17.28
CA SER A 361 -8.81 -32.40 -17.34
C SER A 361 -7.77 -31.40 -17.86
N ASP A 362 -8.20 -30.28 -18.43
CA ASP A 362 -7.29 -29.23 -18.92
C ASP A 362 -6.71 -28.39 -17.78
N PHE A 363 -7.18 -28.58 -16.54
CA PHE A 363 -6.83 -27.82 -15.34
C PHE A 363 -6.18 -28.72 -14.28
N THR A 364 -5.12 -28.23 -13.64
CA THR A 364 -4.47 -28.88 -12.50
C THR A 364 -5.22 -28.62 -11.19
N THR A 365 -5.85 -27.45 -11.09
CA THR A 365 -6.67 -27.03 -9.95
C THR A 365 -7.86 -26.24 -10.47
N LEU A 366 -9.05 -26.50 -9.93
CA LEU A 366 -10.26 -25.78 -10.25
C LEU A 366 -11.10 -25.65 -8.98
N SER A 367 -11.37 -24.42 -8.55
CA SER A 367 -12.04 -24.09 -7.29
C SER A 367 -13.12 -23.06 -7.58
N LEU A 368 -14.36 -23.43 -7.32
CA LEU A 368 -15.54 -22.57 -7.44
C LEU A 368 -16.16 -22.50 -6.05
N GLU A 369 -16.10 -21.34 -5.42
CA GLU A 369 -16.39 -21.14 -3.99
C GLU A 369 -17.40 -20.02 -3.77
N LYS A 370 -18.15 -20.08 -2.67
CA LYS A 370 -19.12 -19.06 -2.24
C LYS A 370 -18.71 -18.45 -0.90
N TYR A 371 -18.48 -17.14 -0.88
CA TYR A 371 -18.12 -16.37 0.31
C TYR A 371 -19.27 -15.48 0.79
N GLY A 372 -19.53 -15.54 2.10
CA GLY A 372 -20.58 -14.78 2.77
C GLY A 372 -21.97 -15.42 2.71
N SER A 373 -22.94 -14.73 3.30
CA SER A 373 -24.36 -15.11 3.31
C SER A 373 -25.25 -13.85 3.30
N SER A 374 -26.46 -14.00 2.78
CA SER A 374 -27.45 -12.92 2.72
C SER A 374 -28.13 -12.75 4.09
N VAL A 375 -28.21 -11.53 4.63
CA VAL A 375 -28.96 -11.29 5.89
C VAL A 375 -30.46 -11.23 5.62
N ALA A 376 -31.25 -11.66 6.61
CA ALA A 376 -32.70 -11.45 6.60
C ALA A 376 -33.05 -9.95 6.70
N ASP A 377 -34.06 -9.53 5.93
CA ASP A 377 -34.52 -8.13 5.78
C ASP A 377 -33.36 -7.10 5.55
N PRO A 378 -32.64 -7.22 4.42
CA PRO A 378 -31.45 -6.40 4.14
C PRO A 378 -31.82 -4.95 3.83
N ARG A 379 -31.28 -4.01 4.63
CA ARG A 379 -31.54 -2.57 4.49
C ARG A 379 -30.71 -1.89 3.39
N SER A 380 -29.87 -2.64 2.69
CA SER A 380 -29.11 -2.21 1.51
C SER A 380 -28.60 -3.42 0.73
N GLN A 381 -28.34 -3.26 -0.56
CA GLN A 381 -27.81 -4.32 -1.44
C GLN A 381 -26.56 -5.00 -0.83
N LYS A 382 -25.61 -4.21 -0.30
CA LYS A 382 -24.38 -4.70 0.33
C LYS A 382 -24.61 -5.71 1.47
N GLN A 383 -25.77 -5.67 2.15
CA GLN A 383 -26.10 -6.61 3.22
C GLN A 383 -26.62 -7.97 2.72
N CYS A 384 -26.98 -8.08 1.45
CA CYS A 384 -27.49 -9.31 0.84
C CYS A 384 -26.72 -9.76 -0.41
N THR A 385 -25.56 -9.17 -0.68
CA THR A 385 -24.66 -9.61 -1.76
C THR A 385 -23.66 -10.65 -1.25
N THR A 386 -23.60 -11.81 -1.90
CA THR A 386 -22.60 -12.87 -1.69
C THR A 386 -21.65 -12.94 -2.89
N GLN A 387 -20.37 -13.16 -2.62
CA GLN A 387 -19.33 -13.29 -3.65
C GLN A 387 -19.16 -14.76 -4.03
N PHE A 388 -19.13 -15.08 -5.33
CA PHE A 388 -18.74 -16.40 -5.83
C PHE A 388 -17.39 -16.26 -6.53
N ARG A 389 -16.35 -16.94 -6.07
CA ARG A 389 -15.01 -16.91 -6.68
C ARG A 389 -14.84 -18.13 -7.57
N MET A 390 -14.43 -17.92 -8.80
CA MET A 390 -14.02 -18.98 -9.73
C MET A 390 -12.50 -18.83 -9.95
N PHE A 391 -11.73 -19.84 -9.60
CA PHE A 391 -10.27 -19.89 -9.68
C PHE A 391 -9.82 -21.14 -10.41
N ALA A 392 -8.83 -21.02 -11.30
CA ALA A 392 -8.30 -22.12 -12.08
C ALA A 392 -6.77 -22.05 -12.24
N GLN A 393 -6.13 -23.22 -12.29
CA GLN A 393 -4.73 -23.42 -12.64
C GLN A 393 -4.61 -24.43 -13.78
N SER A 394 -3.65 -24.24 -14.68
CA SER A 394 -3.30 -25.21 -15.73
C SER A 394 -1.83 -25.09 -16.10
N ARG A 395 -1.22 -26.19 -16.58
CA ARG A 395 0.11 -26.16 -17.20
C ARG A 395 0.15 -25.35 -18.51
N THR A 396 -0.99 -25.04 -19.14
CA THR A 396 -1.05 -24.30 -20.42
C THR A 396 -1.92 -23.05 -20.35
N LYS A 397 -1.60 -22.02 -21.14
CA LYS A 397 -2.47 -20.84 -21.30
C LYS A 397 -3.78 -21.17 -22.04
N ALA A 398 -3.79 -22.20 -22.90
CA ALA A 398 -4.91 -22.51 -23.77
C ALA A 398 -6.20 -22.91 -23.02
N ALA A 399 -6.08 -23.54 -21.85
CA ALA A 399 -7.22 -23.88 -21.00
C ALA A 399 -8.03 -22.63 -20.57
N PHE A 400 -7.35 -21.50 -20.36
CA PHE A 400 -7.98 -20.27 -19.89
C PHE A 400 -8.88 -19.60 -20.92
N GLU A 401 -8.66 -19.86 -22.21
CA GLU A 401 -9.60 -19.45 -23.27
C GLU A 401 -10.96 -20.16 -23.14
N GLN A 402 -11.00 -21.44 -22.74
CA GLN A 402 -12.25 -22.14 -22.44
C GLN A 402 -12.89 -21.59 -21.16
N PHE A 403 -12.11 -21.45 -20.08
CA PHE A 403 -12.57 -20.89 -18.80
C PHE A 403 -13.24 -19.51 -18.97
N LYS A 404 -12.58 -18.62 -19.72
CA LYS A 404 -13.07 -17.28 -20.05
C LYS A 404 -14.36 -17.33 -20.87
N LYS A 405 -14.41 -18.18 -21.90
CA LYS A 405 -15.62 -18.36 -22.73
C LYS A 405 -16.80 -18.93 -21.95
N ALA A 406 -16.59 -19.94 -21.10
CA ALA A 406 -17.64 -20.51 -20.26
C ALA A 406 -18.24 -19.46 -19.31
N ILE A 407 -17.40 -18.64 -18.66
CA ILE A 407 -17.90 -17.61 -17.73
C ILE A 407 -18.68 -16.52 -18.48
N PHE A 408 -18.18 -16.02 -19.62
CA PHE A 408 -18.90 -14.98 -20.39
C PHE A 408 -20.16 -15.50 -21.10
N TYR A 409 -20.15 -16.72 -21.63
CA TYR A 409 -21.32 -17.34 -22.29
C TYR A 409 -22.50 -17.51 -21.32
N ASN A 410 -22.22 -17.70 -20.03
CA ASN A 410 -23.24 -17.76 -18.99
C ASN A 410 -23.68 -16.38 -18.47
N GLY A 411 -23.06 -15.28 -18.90
CA GLY A 411 -23.35 -13.93 -18.40
C GLY A 411 -24.80 -13.45 -18.58
N LEU A 412 -25.48 -13.88 -19.64
CA LEU A 412 -26.90 -13.51 -19.93
C LEU A 412 -27.92 -14.62 -19.68
N GLN A 413 -27.47 -15.86 -19.49
CA GLN A 413 -28.32 -17.05 -19.22
C GLN A 413 -28.13 -17.63 -17.80
N GLY A 414 -27.28 -16.99 -16.99
CA GLY A 414 -27.08 -17.33 -15.60
C GLY A 414 -28.23 -16.87 -14.71
N TYR A 415 -28.01 -16.90 -13.40
CA TYR A 415 -29.03 -16.56 -12.43
C TYR A 415 -29.46 -15.08 -12.49
N CYS A 416 -30.71 -14.81 -12.10
CA CYS A 416 -31.24 -13.46 -12.00
C CYS A 416 -30.39 -12.60 -11.03
N GLY A 417 -29.81 -11.52 -11.57
CA GLY A 417 -28.90 -10.62 -10.85
C GLY A 417 -27.42 -10.99 -10.94
N LEU A 418 -27.02 -11.93 -11.81
CA LEU A 418 -25.61 -12.21 -12.11
C LEU A 418 -24.91 -10.94 -12.61
N HIS A 419 -23.82 -10.59 -11.94
CA HIS A 419 -22.83 -9.62 -12.39
C HIS A 419 -21.45 -10.07 -11.94
N LEU A 420 -20.41 -9.63 -12.66
CA LEU A 420 -19.02 -10.03 -12.44
C LEU A 420 -18.20 -8.85 -11.92
N GLY A 421 -17.04 -9.13 -11.33
CA GLY A 421 -16.02 -8.12 -11.04
C GLY A 421 -15.49 -7.52 -12.33
N MET A 422 -15.58 -6.19 -12.47
CA MET A 422 -15.22 -5.48 -13.71
C MET A 422 -13.72 -5.40 -14.00
N ASP A 423 -12.85 -5.92 -13.11
CA ASP A 423 -11.42 -6.04 -13.37
C ASP A 423 -11.11 -7.37 -14.07
N TRP A 424 -11.33 -7.37 -15.39
CA TRP A 424 -11.10 -8.54 -16.23
C TRP A 424 -9.63 -9.00 -16.29
N ARG A 425 -8.68 -8.19 -15.80
CA ARG A 425 -7.25 -8.56 -15.76
C ARG A 425 -7.00 -9.78 -14.87
N THR A 426 -7.88 -10.06 -13.90
CA THR A 426 -7.79 -11.26 -13.06
C THR A 426 -7.99 -12.55 -13.86
N MET A 427 -8.67 -12.48 -15.01
CA MET A 427 -8.90 -13.63 -15.91
C MET A 427 -7.75 -13.89 -16.88
N GLU A 428 -6.77 -12.99 -16.99
CA GLU A 428 -5.63 -13.18 -17.88
C GLU A 428 -4.62 -14.16 -17.25
N PRO A 429 -4.18 -15.21 -17.97
CA PRO A 429 -3.39 -16.30 -17.38
C PRO A 429 -1.97 -15.85 -17.01
N ARG A 430 -1.79 -15.50 -15.73
CA ARG A 430 -0.50 -15.15 -15.12
C ARG A 430 0.28 -16.41 -14.70
N PRO A 431 1.62 -16.42 -14.77
CA PRO A 431 2.40 -17.54 -14.24
C PRO A 431 2.23 -17.65 -12.72
N TYR A 432 2.45 -18.85 -12.17
CA TYR A 432 2.53 -19.09 -10.73
C TYR A 432 3.64 -20.08 -10.39
N VAL A 433 4.04 -20.10 -9.12
CA VAL A 433 5.17 -20.89 -8.64
C VAL A 433 4.67 -21.89 -7.60
N ARG A 434 4.94 -23.17 -7.85
CA ARG A 434 4.76 -24.24 -6.88
C ARG A 434 5.92 -24.24 -5.90
N TYR A 435 5.59 -24.41 -4.62
CA TYR A 435 6.56 -24.36 -3.54
C TYR A 435 6.86 -25.77 -3.02
N PHE A 436 8.14 -26.12 -2.94
CA PHE A 436 8.59 -27.40 -2.42
C PHE A 436 9.56 -27.14 -1.25
N PRO A 437 9.07 -27.16 0.01
CA PRO A 437 9.94 -27.05 1.18
C PRO A 437 10.68 -28.37 1.39
N ALA A 438 12.01 -28.31 1.38
CA ALA A 438 12.88 -29.49 1.53
C ALA A 438 13.92 -29.28 2.64
N VAL A 439 14.70 -30.33 2.93
CA VAL A 439 15.87 -30.27 3.84
C VAL A 439 17.16 -30.70 3.15
N ILE A 440 18.26 -30.00 3.47
CA ILE A 440 19.61 -30.31 2.98
C ILE A 440 20.66 -30.20 4.11
N PRO A 441 21.80 -30.92 4.05
CA PRO A 441 22.81 -30.90 5.11
C PRO A 441 23.49 -29.53 5.25
N GLN A 442 23.58 -28.99 6.47
CA GLN A 442 24.27 -27.72 6.72
C GLN A 442 25.76 -27.76 6.37
N SER A 443 26.40 -28.93 6.54
CA SER A 443 27.81 -29.18 6.26
C SER A 443 28.22 -29.10 4.78
N ARG A 444 27.27 -28.83 3.87
CA ARG A 444 27.50 -28.59 2.43
C ARG A 444 27.19 -27.16 1.98
N ILE A 445 26.95 -26.23 2.91
CA ILE A 445 26.53 -24.85 2.63
C ILE A 445 27.57 -23.88 3.24
N PRO A 446 28.70 -23.63 2.55
CA PRO A 446 29.60 -22.55 2.95
C PRO A 446 28.91 -21.20 2.72
N LEU A 447 29.17 -20.24 3.60
CA LEU A 447 28.72 -18.85 3.43
C LEU A 447 29.90 -17.97 3.02
N PHE A 448 29.59 -16.85 2.38
CA PHE A 448 30.59 -15.90 1.90
C PHE A 448 30.20 -14.49 2.29
N VAL A 449 31.16 -13.72 2.80
CA VAL A 449 31.02 -12.28 3.09
C VAL A 449 31.88 -11.51 2.10
N SER A 450 31.28 -10.54 1.42
CA SER A 450 31.96 -9.61 0.52
C SER A 450 31.64 -8.17 0.91
N PHE A 451 32.54 -7.23 0.56
CA PHE A 451 32.40 -5.79 0.83
C PHE A 451 32.44 -5.01 -0.49
N ILE A 452 31.73 -3.89 -0.55
CA ILE A 452 31.76 -3.00 -1.71
C ILE A 452 33.17 -2.44 -1.91
N GLY A 453 33.68 -2.51 -3.15
CA GLY A 453 35.05 -2.14 -3.51
C GLY A 453 36.14 -3.12 -3.02
N GLY A 454 35.78 -4.22 -2.37
CA GLY A 454 36.73 -5.21 -1.84
C GLY A 454 36.99 -6.36 -2.82
N GLU A 455 38.23 -6.53 -3.27
CA GLU A 455 38.65 -7.67 -4.12
C GLU A 455 38.56 -9.03 -3.42
N LYS A 456 38.52 -9.06 -2.08
CA LYS A 456 38.62 -10.28 -1.28
C LYS A 456 37.28 -10.68 -0.66
N GLN A 457 36.72 -11.77 -1.19
CA GLN A 457 35.65 -12.52 -0.53
C GLN A 457 36.19 -13.28 0.70
N HIS A 458 35.42 -13.30 1.78
CA HIS A 458 35.71 -14.03 3.01
C HIS A 458 34.80 -15.25 3.12
N THR A 459 35.37 -16.45 2.98
CA THR A 459 34.66 -17.72 3.21
C THR A 459 34.41 -17.94 4.71
N ILE A 460 33.22 -18.44 5.03
CA ILE A 460 32.84 -19.03 6.31
C ILE A 460 32.56 -20.51 6.05
N GLU A 461 33.32 -21.38 6.71
CA GLU A 461 33.19 -22.83 6.54
C GLU A 461 31.80 -23.34 6.91
N ALA A 462 31.33 -24.34 6.16
CA ALA A 462 30.02 -24.94 6.36
C ALA A 462 29.94 -25.61 7.76
N ARG A 463 28.80 -25.47 8.45
CA ARG A 463 28.61 -25.97 9.82
C ARG A 463 28.73 -27.50 9.87
N GLN A 464 29.74 -28.00 10.61
CA GLN A 464 29.99 -29.44 10.78
C GLN A 464 29.38 -29.99 12.09
N ASP A 465 29.15 -29.15 13.08
CA ASP A 465 28.51 -29.47 14.35
C ASP A 465 26.97 -29.33 14.24
N GLY A 466 26.27 -30.46 14.16
CA GLY A 466 24.80 -30.48 14.13
C GLY A 466 24.23 -31.80 14.65
N GLY A 467 23.20 -31.71 15.48
CA GLY A 467 22.50 -32.84 16.08
C GLY A 467 21.28 -33.30 15.28
N THR A 468 20.69 -34.42 15.70
CA THR A 468 19.34 -34.80 15.26
C THR A 468 18.31 -33.84 15.85
N PRO A 469 17.40 -33.23 15.05
CA PRO A 469 16.36 -32.36 15.58
C PRO A 469 15.47 -33.09 16.60
N PRO A 470 15.04 -32.45 17.71
CA PRO A 470 14.08 -33.05 18.62
C PRO A 470 12.71 -33.19 17.96
N ARG A 471 12.02 -34.30 18.22
CA ARG A 471 10.65 -34.51 17.75
C ARG A 471 9.69 -33.58 18.51
N GLN A 472 8.82 -32.87 17.79
CA GLN A 472 7.75 -32.09 18.42
C GLN A 472 6.84 -32.98 19.29
N PRO A 473 6.46 -32.54 20.50
CA PRO A 473 5.42 -33.21 21.28
C PRO A 473 4.07 -33.12 20.56
N ASP A 474 3.39 -34.25 20.42
CA ASP A 474 2.07 -34.31 19.80
C ASP A 474 1.10 -35.15 20.67
N TYR A 475 0.25 -34.48 21.43
CA TYR A 475 -0.64 -35.12 22.41
C TYR A 475 -1.95 -34.35 22.65
N ASP A 476 -3.01 -35.09 22.99
CA ASP A 476 -4.28 -34.55 23.50
C ASP A 476 -4.25 -34.38 25.02
N ALA A 477 -5.16 -33.56 25.55
CA ALA A 477 -5.20 -33.19 26.96
C ALA A 477 -5.25 -34.40 27.90
N THR A 478 -4.35 -34.45 28.87
CA THR A 478 -4.24 -35.54 29.86
C THR A 478 -5.41 -35.60 30.84
N VAL A 479 -6.12 -34.48 31.02
CA VAL A 479 -7.33 -34.38 31.83
C VAL A 479 -8.54 -34.18 30.91
N PRO A 480 -9.53 -35.10 30.88
CA PRO A 480 -10.74 -34.92 30.10
C PRO A 480 -11.64 -33.84 30.72
N LEU A 481 -12.39 -33.13 29.87
CA LEU A 481 -13.24 -32.00 30.26
C LEU A 481 -14.25 -32.33 31.38
N SER A 482 -14.69 -33.58 31.49
CA SER A 482 -15.58 -34.08 32.56
C SER A 482 -14.95 -34.14 33.95
N LYS A 483 -13.62 -34.01 34.07
CA LYS A 483 -12.90 -33.89 35.36
C LYS A 483 -12.57 -32.45 35.73
N VAL A 484 -12.81 -31.48 34.85
CA VAL A 484 -12.64 -30.05 35.16
C VAL A 484 -13.92 -29.56 35.87
N GLN A 485 -13.78 -28.91 37.01
CA GLN A 485 -14.91 -28.26 37.67
C GLN A 485 -15.28 -27.00 36.90
N LEU A 486 -16.51 -26.94 36.37
CA LEU A 486 -17.00 -25.84 35.55
C LEU A 486 -18.32 -25.30 36.12
N SER A 487 -18.54 -23.99 35.98
CA SER A 487 -19.87 -23.42 36.18
C SER A 487 -20.82 -23.81 35.04
N ARG A 488 -22.10 -23.41 35.15
CA ARG A 488 -23.08 -23.55 34.06
C ARG A 488 -22.53 -22.98 32.75
N SER A 489 -22.81 -23.64 31.64
CA SER A 489 -22.37 -23.18 30.32
C SER A 489 -23.34 -22.18 29.68
N VAL A 490 -22.83 -21.37 28.76
CA VAL A 490 -23.60 -20.47 27.88
C VAL A 490 -23.12 -20.62 26.43
N ARG A 491 -24.05 -20.51 25.48
CA ARG A 491 -23.73 -20.53 24.04
C ARG A 491 -23.24 -19.14 23.61
N ARG A 492 -21.95 -19.01 23.34
CA ARG A 492 -21.25 -17.77 22.88
C ARG A 492 -20.15 -18.16 21.86
N PRO A 493 -19.69 -17.25 20.98
CA PRO A 493 -18.47 -17.44 20.20
C PRO A 493 -17.28 -17.82 21.09
N LEU A 494 -16.42 -18.75 20.66
CA LEU A 494 -15.20 -19.15 21.38
C LEU A 494 -14.30 -17.94 21.73
N GLY A 495 -14.28 -16.93 20.85
CA GLY A 495 -13.60 -15.65 21.02
C GLY A 495 -14.06 -14.79 22.19
N ASP A 496 -15.15 -15.14 22.87
CA ASP A 496 -15.60 -14.46 24.09
C ASP A 496 -14.82 -14.86 25.36
N LEU A 497 -13.99 -15.90 25.29
CA LEU A 497 -13.06 -16.28 26.36
C LEU A 497 -11.63 -16.52 25.85
N VAL A 498 -11.48 -16.96 24.60
CA VAL A 498 -10.21 -17.44 24.04
C VAL A 498 -9.66 -16.46 23.01
N PHE A 499 -8.37 -16.17 23.12
CA PHE A 499 -7.59 -15.41 22.15
C PHE A 499 -6.88 -16.37 21.22
N ALA A 500 -6.64 -16.00 19.97
CA ALA A 500 -5.96 -16.86 18.99
C ALA A 500 -5.07 -16.06 18.03
N ARG A 501 -4.07 -16.72 17.46
CA ARG A 501 -3.26 -16.22 16.34
C ARG A 501 -2.88 -17.41 15.45
N SER A 502 -2.84 -17.19 14.14
CA SER A 502 -2.55 -18.21 13.13
C SER A 502 -1.75 -17.63 11.97
N GLY A 503 -0.97 -18.51 11.32
CA GLY A 503 -0.16 -18.23 10.14
C GLY A 503 0.12 -19.51 9.36
N ASP A 504 0.72 -19.35 8.19
CA ASP A 504 1.16 -20.45 7.33
C ASP A 504 2.54 -21.02 7.71
N LYS A 505 2.87 -22.18 7.14
CA LYS A 505 4.24 -22.67 7.01
C LYS A 505 4.28 -23.61 5.81
N GLY A 506 4.51 -23.06 4.62
CA GLY A 506 4.25 -23.74 3.36
C GLY A 506 2.80 -24.19 3.24
N GLY A 507 2.58 -25.45 2.86
CA GLY A 507 1.25 -26.06 2.75
C GLY A 507 0.47 -26.25 4.07
N ASN A 508 1.05 -25.88 5.21
CA ASN A 508 0.49 -26.12 6.55
C ASN A 508 -0.02 -24.83 7.18
N ALA A 509 -1.01 -24.92 8.08
CA ALA A 509 -1.43 -23.79 8.92
C ALA A 509 -1.13 -24.07 10.40
N ASN A 510 -0.61 -23.07 11.10
CA ASN A 510 -0.40 -23.07 12.55
C ASN A 510 -1.53 -22.29 13.23
N VAL A 511 -1.92 -22.67 14.46
CA VAL A 511 -2.83 -21.87 15.28
C VAL A 511 -2.60 -22.08 16.78
N GLY A 512 -2.29 -20.99 17.48
CA GLY A 512 -2.22 -20.96 18.94
C GLY A 512 -3.46 -20.32 19.55
N PHE A 513 -4.01 -20.94 20.59
CA PHE A 513 -5.13 -20.46 21.39
C PHE A 513 -4.68 -20.22 22.82
N TRP A 514 -5.05 -19.11 23.46
CA TRP A 514 -4.71 -18.85 24.86
C TRP A 514 -5.82 -18.13 25.63
N VAL A 515 -5.68 -18.16 26.96
CA VAL A 515 -6.56 -17.43 27.91
C VAL A 515 -5.76 -16.45 28.76
N ARG A 516 -6.46 -15.46 29.30
CA ARG A 516 -5.89 -14.36 30.11
C ARG A 516 -6.04 -14.55 31.62
N ASN A 517 -6.56 -15.69 32.05
CA ASN A 517 -6.88 -16.01 33.45
C ASN A 517 -6.47 -17.46 33.74
N ALA A 518 -5.68 -17.67 34.80
CA ALA A 518 -5.25 -18.99 35.25
C ALA A 518 -6.43 -19.95 35.51
N LEU A 519 -7.57 -19.44 35.99
CA LEU A 519 -8.78 -20.26 36.22
C LEU A 519 -9.38 -20.83 34.92
N ALA A 520 -9.12 -20.20 33.77
CA ALA A 520 -9.59 -20.67 32.48
C ALA A 520 -8.63 -21.67 31.80
N TRP A 521 -7.40 -21.83 32.31
CA TRP A 521 -6.37 -22.67 31.69
C TRP A 521 -6.75 -24.17 31.69
N PRO A 522 -7.17 -24.79 32.81
CA PRO A 522 -7.58 -26.20 32.81
C PRO A 522 -8.78 -26.48 31.89
N TRP A 523 -9.70 -25.51 31.76
CA TRP A 523 -10.80 -25.60 30.80
C TRP A 523 -10.29 -25.55 29.35
N LEU A 524 -9.38 -24.62 29.02
CA LEU A 524 -8.84 -24.49 27.66
C LEU A 524 -8.12 -25.77 27.23
N GLN A 525 -7.23 -26.31 28.09
CA GLN A 525 -6.53 -27.57 27.86
C GLN A 525 -7.51 -28.69 27.49
N ALA A 526 -8.47 -28.96 28.38
CA ALA A 526 -9.40 -30.08 28.26
C ALA A 526 -10.49 -29.89 27.20
N PHE A 527 -10.79 -28.64 26.80
CA PHE A 527 -11.76 -28.32 25.76
C PHE A 527 -11.13 -28.42 24.36
N MET A 528 -9.95 -27.83 24.15
CA MET A 528 -9.25 -27.80 22.87
C MET A 528 -8.45 -29.08 22.65
N THR A 529 -9.14 -30.14 22.26
CA THR A 529 -8.55 -31.40 21.76
C THR A 529 -8.44 -31.39 20.23
N ARG A 530 -7.67 -32.31 19.62
CA ARG A 530 -7.61 -32.49 18.15
C ARG A 530 -9.00 -32.69 17.55
N ARG A 531 -9.83 -33.53 18.18
CA ARG A 531 -11.24 -33.72 17.79
C ARG A 531 -12.04 -32.43 17.87
N ARG A 532 -11.83 -31.60 18.90
CA ARG A 532 -12.52 -30.30 19.00
C ARG A 532 -12.08 -29.36 17.87
N LEU A 533 -10.80 -29.34 17.49
CA LEU A 533 -10.35 -28.53 16.35
C LEU A 533 -11.07 -28.95 15.05
N ILE A 534 -11.17 -30.25 14.79
CA ILE A 534 -11.90 -30.81 13.63
C ILE A 534 -13.37 -30.37 13.64
N GLU A 535 -14.05 -30.44 14.78
CA GLU A 535 -15.44 -29.96 14.95
C GLU A 535 -15.58 -28.42 14.80
N LEU A 536 -14.50 -27.66 15.04
CA LEU A 536 -14.47 -26.21 14.89
C LEU A 536 -14.08 -25.76 13.48
N LEU A 537 -13.41 -26.60 12.69
CA LEU A 537 -13.24 -26.42 11.24
C LEU A 537 -14.59 -26.66 10.54
N GLY A 538 -15.24 -27.81 10.81
CA GLY A 538 -16.48 -28.17 10.13
C GLY A 538 -16.23 -28.48 8.66
N ASP A 539 -16.88 -27.78 7.74
CA ASP A 539 -16.83 -28.08 6.30
C ASP A 539 -15.44 -27.84 5.67
N ASP A 540 -14.61 -27.00 6.31
CA ASP A 540 -13.19 -26.81 5.96
C ASP A 540 -12.31 -28.05 6.24
N TRP A 541 -12.80 -29.01 7.04
CA TRP A 541 -12.05 -30.22 7.37
C TRP A 541 -12.14 -31.29 6.29
N GLN A 542 -10.99 -31.85 5.90
CA GLN A 542 -10.90 -32.96 4.95
C GLN A 542 -9.98 -34.05 5.51
N ALA A 543 -10.38 -35.32 5.39
CA ALA A 543 -9.77 -36.45 6.09
C ALA A 543 -8.30 -36.77 5.70
N ARG A 544 -7.73 -36.08 4.72
CA ARG A 544 -6.30 -36.15 4.36
C ARG A 544 -5.40 -35.28 5.24
N TYR A 545 -5.96 -34.32 5.98
CA TYR A 545 -5.18 -33.41 6.82
C TYR A 545 -4.74 -34.11 8.11
N VAL A 546 -3.56 -33.74 8.61
CA VAL A 546 -3.03 -34.24 9.89
C VAL A 546 -3.03 -33.09 10.90
N VAL A 547 -3.51 -33.34 12.11
CA VAL A 547 -3.54 -32.35 13.21
C VAL A 547 -2.57 -32.76 14.30
N GLU A 548 -1.50 -31.99 14.46
CA GLU A 548 -0.58 -32.09 15.59
C GLU A 548 -1.01 -31.11 16.69
N ARG A 549 -0.78 -31.45 17.96
CA ARG A 549 -1.20 -30.63 19.13
C ARG A 549 -0.15 -30.62 20.25
N CYS A 550 0.17 -29.44 20.77
CA CYS A 550 0.99 -29.27 21.98
C CYS A 550 0.42 -28.20 22.94
N GLU A 551 1.06 -28.02 24.10
CA GLU A 551 0.63 -27.09 25.15
C GLU A 551 1.80 -26.26 25.67
N PHE A 552 1.50 -25.02 26.07
CA PHE A 552 2.43 -24.06 26.66
C PHE A 552 1.92 -23.60 28.04
N PRO A 553 2.21 -24.33 29.13
CA PRO A 553 1.68 -24.02 30.46
C PRO A 553 2.08 -22.64 30.98
N GLY A 554 3.28 -22.15 30.64
CA GLY A 554 3.76 -20.80 31.01
C GLY A 554 3.02 -19.66 30.30
N LEU A 555 2.29 -19.96 29.23
CA LEU A 555 1.52 -18.99 28.44
C LEU A 555 0.00 -19.17 28.60
N TRP A 556 -0.45 -20.24 29.26
CA TRP A 556 -1.83 -20.73 29.26
C TRP A 556 -2.39 -20.90 27.83
N ALA A 557 -1.60 -21.54 26.97
CA ALA A 557 -1.92 -21.73 25.55
C ALA A 557 -1.91 -23.19 25.09
N VAL A 558 -2.82 -23.54 24.18
CA VAL A 558 -2.84 -24.80 23.41
C VAL A 558 -2.54 -24.45 21.95
N HIS A 559 -1.68 -25.21 21.29
CA HIS A 559 -1.22 -24.94 19.94
C HIS A 559 -1.44 -26.15 19.02
N PHE A 560 -1.71 -25.88 17.75
CA PHE A 560 -1.94 -26.88 16.72
C PHE A 560 -1.20 -26.55 15.42
N VAL A 561 -0.83 -27.61 14.70
CA VAL A 561 -0.44 -27.54 13.27
C VAL A 561 -1.40 -28.41 12.47
N ILE A 562 -1.97 -27.87 11.39
CA ILE A 562 -2.83 -28.57 10.45
C ILE A 562 -2.06 -28.72 9.13
N LYS A 563 -1.63 -29.95 8.83
CA LYS A 563 -0.76 -30.23 7.67
C LYS A 563 -1.55 -30.37 6.37
N GLY A 564 -1.04 -29.74 5.31
CA GLY A 564 -1.60 -29.76 3.96
C GLY A 564 -2.88 -28.93 3.74
N ILE A 565 -3.38 -28.19 4.72
CA ILE A 565 -4.63 -27.40 4.58
C ILE A 565 -4.50 -26.25 3.56
N LEU A 566 -3.30 -25.69 3.40
CA LEU A 566 -2.98 -24.63 2.44
C LEU A 566 -2.45 -25.17 1.10
N GLN A 567 -2.61 -26.47 0.83
CA GLN A 567 -2.17 -27.15 -0.40
C GLN A 567 -0.63 -27.14 -0.51
N GLU A 568 -0.05 -26.58 -1.58
CA GLU A 568 1.40 -26.43 -1.74
C GLU A 568 1.94 -25.12 -1.11
N GLY A 569 1.08 -24.28 -0.53
CA GLY A 569 1.45 -23.01 0.10
C GLY A 569 1.06 -21.77 -0.71
N VAL A 570 1.26 -20.59 -0.13
CA VAL A 570 0.61 -19.34 -0.56
C VAL A 570 0.86 -18.93 -2.03
N SER A 571 1.99 -19.30 -2.62
CA SER A 571 2.32 -18.98 -4.03
C SER A 571 1.51 -19.78 -5.07
N SER A 572 0.82 -20.84 -4.63
CA SER A 572 0.13 -21.83 -5.47
C SER A 572 -1.23 -22.29 -4.92
N SER A 573 -1.63 -21.88 -3.72
CA SER A 573 -2.89 -22.30 -3.10
C SER A 573 -4.12 -21.73 -3.81
N SER A 574 -5.16 -22.55 -3.97
CA SER A 574 -6.50 -22.07 -4.35
C SER A 574 -7.28 -21.45 -3.19
N VAL A 575 -6.81 -21.62 -1.94
CA VAL A 575 -7.47 -21.10 -0.72
C VAL A 575 -7.35 -19.57 -0.68
N LEU A 576 -8.46 -18.87 -0.42
CA LEU A 576 -8.50 -17.40 -0.41
C LEU A 576 -7.61 -16.77 0.69
N ASP A 577 -7.56 -17.40 1.87
CA ASP A 577 -6.61 -17.07 2.94
C ASP A 577 -5.40 -18.01 2.89
N GLY A 578 -4.61 -17.89 1.82
CA GLY A 578 -3.40 -18.70 1.61
C GLY A 578 -2.30 -18.52 2.66
N PHE A 579 -2.43 -17.56 3.58
CA PHE A 579 -1.55 -17.33 4.74
C PHE A 579 -2.15 -17.83 6.07
N ALA A 580 -3.35 -18.42 6.07
CA ALA A 580 -4.13 -18.76 7.27
C ALA A 580 -4.27 -17.63 8.32
N LYS A 581 -4.16 -16.35 7.93
CA LYS A 581 -4.13 -15.20 8.86
C LYS A 581 -5.49 -14.95 9.53
N SER A 582 -6.57 -15.47 8.96
CA SER A 582 -7.96 -15.40 9.42
C SER A 582 -8.44 -16.67 10.13
N LEU A 583 -7.71 -17.79 10.01
CA LEU A 583 -8.09 -19.10 10.57
C LEU A 583 -8.40 -19.03 12.08
N GLY A 584 -7.55 -18.35 12.84
CA GLY A 584 -7.77 -18.12 14.27
C GLY A 584 -9.05 -17.33 14.57
N GLU A 585 -9.40 -16.34 13.76
CA GLU A 585 -10.63 -15.55 13.92
C GLU A 585 -11.89 -16.34 13.53
N PHE A 586 -11.82 -17.15 12.48
CA PHE A 586 -12.89 -18.10 12.12
C PHE A 586 -13.16 -19.08 13.26
N LEU A 587 -12.11 -19.71 13.79
CA LEU A 587 -12.22 -20.67 14.90
C LEU A 587 -12.74 -19.99 16.18
N ARG A 588 -12.38 -18.72 16.43
CA ARG A 588 -12.96 -17.89 17.51
C ARG A 588 -14.43 -17.51 17.26
N ALA A 589 -14.87 -17.35 16.01
CA ALA A 589 -16.26 -17.02 15.71
C ALA A 589 -17.23 -18.19 15.96
N ARG A 590 -16.74 -19.45 15.94
CA ARG A 590 -17.55 -20.66 16.20
C ARG A 590 -18.24 -20.58 17.56
N VAL A 591 -19.56 -20.78 17.58
CA VAL A 591 -20.35 -20.76 18.82
C VAL A 591 -20.22 -22.09 19.57
N VAL A 592 -19.70 -22.03 20.80
CA VAL A 592 -19.42 -23.16 21.69
C VAL A 592 -20.14 -23.00 23.02
N GLY A 593 -20.06 -24.00 23.91
CA GLY A 593 -20.50 -23.88 25.30
C GLY A 593 -19.35 -23.41 26.19
N LEU A 594 -19.39 -22.17 26.67
CA LEU A 594 -18.37 -21.58 27.55
C LEU A 594 -18.86 -21.51 29.01
N PRO A 595 -17.99 -21.70 30.03
CA PRO A 595 -18.37 -21.50 31.44
C PRO A 595 -18.70 -20.04 31.74
N VAL A 596 -19.86 -19.79 32.36
CA VAL A 596 -20.42 -18.43 32.56
C VAL A 596 -19.55 -17.56 33.48
N ASP A 597 -18.94 -18.14 34.49
CA ASP A 597 -18.02 -17.47 35.41
C ASP A 597 -16.74 -16.98 34.70
N LEU A 598 -16.11 -17.84 33.90
CA LEU A 598 -14.91 -17.49 33.14
C LEU A 598 -15.20 -16.43 32.07
N VAL A 599 -16.30 -16.57 31.32
CA VAL A 599 -16.75 -15.55 30.35
C VAL A 599 -17.04 -14.24 31.03
N LYS A 600 -17.70 -14.24 32.20
CA LYS A 600 -17.99 -13.00 32.94
C LYS A 600 -16.69 -12.26 33.31
N VAL A 601 -15.65 -12.95 33.80
CA VAL A 601 -14.38 -12.31 34.15
C VAL A 601 -13.71 -11.66 32.93
N GLU A 602 -13.89 -12.21 31.73
CA GLU A 602 -13.37 -11.63 30.48
C GLU A 602 -14.27 -10.49 29.94
N ASP A 603 -15.61 -10.63 29.99
CA ASP A 603 -16.58 -9.56 29.69
C ASP A 603 -16.45 -8.35 30.66
N ASP A 604 -16.07 -8.55 31.93
CA ASP A 604 -15.79 -7.47 32.90
C ASP A 604 -14.40 -6.81 32.70
N ARG A 605 -13.45 -7.46 32.02
CA ARG A 605 -12.14 -6.88 31.65
C ARG A 605 -12.20 -6.02 30.40
N ARG A 606 -13.05 -6.39 29.44
CA ARG A 606 -13.15 -5.73 28.13
C ARG A 606 -13.57 -4.28 28.29
N PRO A 607 -12.88 -3.32 27.64
CA PRO A 607 -13.23 -1.91 27.77
C PRO A 607 -14.62 -1.66 27.18
N ARG A 608 -15.58 -1.19 28.01
CA ARG A 608 -16.97 -0.85 27.62
C ARG A 608 -17.10 0.34 26.64
N ARG A 609 -16.03 0.70 25.94
CA ARG A 609 -16.07 1.66 24.83
C ARG A 609 -16.96 1.06 23.72
N PHE A 610 -17.87 1.91 23.19
CA PHE A 610 -18.97 1.61 22.25
C PHE A 610 -20.37 1.26 22.82
N GLU A 611 -20.60 1.04 24.12
CA GLU A 611 -21.99 0.92 24.63
C GLU A 611 -22.80 2.26 24.54
N SER A 612 -22.10 3.40 24.45
CA SER A 612 -22.65 4.74 24.68
C SER A 612 -23.42 5.38 23.51
N ARG A 613 -23.43 4.79 22.30
CA ARG A 613 -24.25 5.31 21.16
C ARG A 613 -25.55 4.54 20.89
N ALA A 614 -25.72 3.33 21.44
CA ALA A 614 -26.93 2.52 21.22
C ALA A 614 -27.99 2.66 22.33
N ARG A 615 -27.58 2.96 23.58
CA ARG A 615 -28.49 3.02 24.74
C ARG A 615 -29.14 4.39 25.00
N SER A 616 -28.68 5.47 24.37
CA SER A 616 -29.21 6.83 24.60
C SER A 616 -30.62 7.09 24.03
N SER A 617 -31.21 6.13 23.31
CA SER A 617 -32.48 6.28 22.57
C SER A 617 -33.70 5.64 23.26
N ARG A 618 -33.56 5.10 24.47
CA ARG A 618 -34.68 4.59 25.28
C ARG A 618 -34.55 5.06 26.73
N LEU A 619 -35.69 5.39 27.34
CA LEU A 619 -35.88 5.86 28.72
C LEU A 619 -35.32 7.25 29.08
N ARG A 620 -36.05 8.30 28.66
CA ARG A 620 -36.45 9.41 29.54
C ARG A 620 -37.70 10.14 29.02
N SER A 621 -38.82 9.44 29.02
CA SER A 621 -40.15 9.99 28.74
C SER A 621 -40.71 10.71 29.97
N THR A 622 -40.33 11.97 30.16
CA THR A 622 -40.97 12.89 31.12
C THR A 622 -41.02 14.29 30.53
N SER A 623 -42.20 14.88 30.52
CA SER A 623 -42.52 16.11 29.79
C SER A 623 -41.95 17.37 30.43
N VAL A 624 -41.12 18.09 29.68
CA VAL A 624 -40.89 19.53 29.87
C VAL A 624 -41.27 20.22 28.56
N LYS A 625 -42.25 21.12 28.60
CA LYS A 625 -42.60 21.95 27.45
C LYS A 625 -41.51 23.00 27.25
N VAL A 626 -40.75 22.89 26.16
CA VAL A 626 -39.97 24.01 25.61
C VAL A 626 -40.60 24.36 24.27
N GLN A 627 -41.27 25.50 24.20
CA GLN A 627 -41.74 26.05 22.93
C GLN A 627 -40.54 26.62 22.18
N ALA A 628 -40.14 25.96 21.10
CA ALA A 628 -39.22 26.50 20.10
C ALA A 628 -40.01 26.80 18.80
N PRO A 629 -39.72 27.88 18.04
CA PRO A 629 -40.60 28.32 16.96
C PRO A 629 -40.47 27.49 15.67
N GLU A 630 -41.58 27.06 15.09
CA GLU A 630 -41.62 26.37 13.79
C GLU A 630 -41.27 27.28 12.58
N SER A 631 -41.06 28.58 12.81
CA SER A 631 -40.81 29.59 11.78
C SER A 631 -39.42 29.52 11.13
N ALA A 632 -38.43 28.87 11.77
CA ALA A 632 -37.05 28.84 11.25
C ALA A 632 -36.81 27.74 10.20
N ILE A 633 -37.39 26.55 10.39
CA ILE A 633 -37.09 25.37 9.55
C ILE A 633 -37.90 25.37 8.24
N SER A 634 -39.11 25.93 8.27
CA SER A 634 -39.95 26.10 7.06
C SER A 634 -39.31 27.04 6.04
N ALA A 635 -38.62 28.09 6.49
CA ALA A 635 -37.97 29.09 5.62
C ALA A 635 -36.85 28.48 4.76
N VAL A 636 -36.00 27.61 5.34
CA VAL A 636 -34.92 26.91 4.61
C VAL A 636 -35.52 25.93 3.60
N ARG A 637 -36.45 25.08 4.06
CA ARG A 637 -37.04 24.02 3.22
C ARG A 637 -37.89 24.57 2.07
N GLN A 638 -38.59 25.69 2.28
CA GLN A 638 -39.25 26.40 1.18
C GLN A 638 -38.27 27.03 0.19
N ARG A 639 -37.05 27.40 0.61
CA ARG A 639 -36.04 27.98 -0.30
C ARG A 639 -35.48 26.92 -1.26
N GLU A 640 -35.19 25.73 -0.75
CA GLU A 640 -34.78 24.57 -1.56
C GLU A 640 -35.90 24.07 -2.50
N ILE A 641 -37.14 24.00 -1.99
CA ILE A 641 -38.29 23.56 -2.78
C ILE A 641 -38.64 24.58 -3.88
N ARG A 642 -38.53 25.90 -3.62
CA ARG A 642 -38.69 26.92 -4.68
C ARG A 642 -37.59 26.81 -5.75
N LEU A 643 -36.34 26.54 -5.37
CA LEU A 643 -35.25 26.36 -6.33
C LEU A 643 -35.49 25.16 -7.27
N HIS A 644 -36.04 24.05 -6.78
CA HIS A 644 -36.40 22.91 -7.64
C HIS A 644 -37.72 23.13 -8.42
N ALA A 645 -38.71 23.82 -7.85
CA ALA A 645 -40.00 24.06 -8.49
C ALA A 645 -39.97 25.11 -9.62
N MET A 646 -38.94 25.95 -9.70
CA MET A 646 -38.80 26.96 -10.76
C MET A 646 -37.96 26.48 -11.97
N ALA A 647 -37.24 25.36 -11.84
CA ALA A 647 -36.21 24.93 -12.80
C ALA A 647 -36.73 24.24 -14.08
N SER A 648 -38.04 24.00 -14.22
CA SER A 648 -38.62 23.29 -15.39
C SER A 648 -38.69 24.15 -16.66
N ASN A 649 -38.74 25.47 -16.54
CA ASN A 649 -39.09 26.37 -17.65
C ASN A 649 -37.87 27.06 -18.30
N ASP A 650 -36.66 26.92 -17.74
CA ASP A 650 -35.45 27.62 -18.18
C ASP A 650 -34.48 26.76 -19.01
N ARG A 651 -34.94 25.58 -19.47
CA ARG A 651 -34.22 24.75 -20.45
C ARG A 651 -34.63 25.14 -21.87
N PRO A 652 -33.72 25.62 -22.73
CA PRO A 652 -34.03 25.85 -24.13
C PRO A 652 -34.46 24.54 -24.84
N VAL A 653 -35.47 24.63 -25.70
CA VAL A 653 -36.10 23.48 -26.38
C VAL A 653 -35.84 23.59 -27.88
N LYS A 654 -35.56 22.48 -28.56
CA LYS A 654 -35.36 22.50 -30.02
C LYS A 654 -36.65 22.72 -30.79
N ASN A 655 -36.60 23.61 -31.77
CA ASN A 655 -37.65 23.84 -32.75
C ASN A 655 -37.50 22.91 -33.97
N ALA A 656 -38.39 23.07 -34.96
CA ALA A 656 -38.42 22.24 -36.17
C ALA A 656 -37.19 22.39 -37.09
N SER A 657 -36.37 23.44 -36.96
CA SER A 657 -35.09 23.58 -37.68
C SER A 657 -33.88 23.06 -36.87
N GLY A 658 -34.11 22.49 -35.68
CA GLY A 658 -33.08 21.92 -34.81
C GLY A 658 -32.31 22.93 -33.95
N LEU A 659 -32.58 24.23 -34.12
CA LEU A 659 -32.10 25.31 -33.24
C LEU A 659 -32.90 25.32 -31.93
N TYR A 660 -32.30 25.85 -30.86
CA TYR A 660 -32.97 26.01 -29.57
C TYR A 660 -33.75 27.33 -29.49
N ASP A 661 -35.06 27.23 -29.21
CA ASP A 661 -35.91 28.37 -28.85
C ASP A 661 -35.73 28.76 -27.37
N ASN A 662 -36.16 29.99 -27.04
CA ASN A 662 -36.18 30.53 -25.68
C ASN A 662 -34.81 30.57 -24.97
N VAL A 663 -33.72 30.63 -25.75
CA VAL A 663 -32.37 30.87 -25.25
C VAL A 663 -32.25 32.28 -24.67
N ASP A 664 -31.77 32.38 -23.43
CA ASP A 664 -31.47 33.66 -22.78
C ASP A 664 -30.25 33.52 -21.86
N PHE A 665 -29.07 33.83 -22.41
CA PHE A 665 -27.79 33.77 -21.69
C PHE A 665 -27.72 34.68 -20.46
N ARG A 666 -28.64 35.64 -20.29
CA ARG A 666 -28.73 36.47 -19.08
C ARG A 666 -29.02 35.64 -17.82
N LYS A 667 -29.68 34.49 -17.97
CA LYS A 667 -29.99 33.54 -16.89
C LYS A 667 -28.79 32.71 -16.43
N ALA A 668 -27.72 32.67 -17.23
CA ALA A 668 -26.51 31.91 -16.92
C ALA A 668 -25.57 32.67 -15.97
N ALA A 669 -25.55 34.01 -16.03
CA ALA A 669 -24.66 34.82 -15.21
C ALA A 669 -25.02 34.70 -13.72
N GLY A 670 -24.06 34.24 -12.91
CA GLY A 670 -24.23 33.99 -11.48
C GLY A 670 -24.65 32.56 -11.12
N TYR A 671 -24.90 31.67 -12.10
CA TYR A 671 -25.18 30.26 -11.85
C TYR A 671 -23.99 29.53 -11.24
N GLU A 672 -24.23 28.73 -10.20
CA GLU A 672 -23.21 27.96 -9.49
C GLU A 672 -23.39 26.45 -9.76
N HIS A 673 -22.32 25.79 -10.21
CA HIS A 673 -22.30 24.35 -10.40
C HIS A 673 -22.11 23.62 -9.06
N ALA A 674 -22.48 22.34 -9.02
CA ALA A 674 -22.16 21.46 -7.89
C ALA A 674 -20.64 21.47 -7.60
N PRO A 675 -20.19 21.64 -6.34
CA PRO A 675 -18.77 21.67 -6.02
C PRO A 675 -18.06 20.37 -6.39
N ILE A 676 -16.93 20.48 -7.07
CA ILE A 676 -16.07 19.35 -7.45
C ILE A 676 -15.15 19.05 -6.26
N LYS A 677 -15.06 17.79 -5.81
CA LYS A 677 -14.10 17.41 -4.76
C LYS A 677 -12.70 17.25 -5.32
N CYS A 678 -11.69 17.65 -4.55
CA CYS A 678 -10.29 17.63 -4.95
C CYS A 678 -9.43 16.92 -3.89
N ALA A 679 -8.52 16.05 -4.31
CA ALA A 679 -7.53 15.44 -3.43
C ALA A 679 -6.19 15.24 -4.15
N TYR A 680 -5.10 15.57 -3.47
CA TYR A 680 -3.75 15.41 -3.99
C TYR A 680 -2.72 15.18 -2.88
N ASN A 681 -1.69 14.43 -3.22
CA ASN A 681 -0.56 14.10 -2.36
C ASN A 681 0.68 14.94 -2.77
N ARG A 682 1.84 14.73 -2.12
CA ARG A 682 3.08 15.46 -2.47
C ARG A 682 3.65 15.05 -3.84
N ARG A 683 3.54 13.77 -4.21
CA ARG A 683 3.94 13.26 -5.54
C ARG A 683 3.16 13.94 -6.67
N ASP A 684 1.91 14.33 -6.46
CA ASP A 684 1.13 15.09 -7.45
C ASP A 684 1.72 16.49 -7.74
N VAL A 685 2.21 17.20 -6.71
CA VAL A 685 2.81 18.54 -6.92
C VAL A 685 4.25 18.45 -7.45
N LEU A 686 5.02 17.44 -7.04
CA LEU A 686 6.34 17.11 -7.60
C LEU A 686 6.24 16.77 -9.10
N LEU A 687 5.32 15.88 -9.45
CA LEU A 687 5.05 15.45 -10.83
C LEU A 687 4.65 16.64 -11.71
N PHE A 688 3.81 17.54 -11.19
CA PHE A 688 3.46 18.77 -11.89
C PHE A 688 4.66 19.70 -12.09
N ALA A 689 5.46 19.96 -11.05
CA ALA A 689 6.66 20.79 -11.17
C ALA A 689 7.65 20.25 -12.22
N ASN A 690 7.89 18.94 -12.20
CA ASN A 690 8.72 18.26 -13.18
C ASN A 690 8.13 18.35 -14.61
N ALA A 691 6.82 18.08 -14.77
CA ALA A 691 6.13 18.12 -16.06
C ALA A 691 6.06 19.51 -16.71
N ILE A 692 6.22 20.59 -15.94
CA ILE A 692 6.23 21.97 -16.45
C ILE A 692 7.65 22.52 -16.67
N GLY A 693 8.69 21.72 -16.41
CA GLY A 693 10.07 22.05 -16.72
C GLY A 693 10.90 22.65 -15.58
N CYS A 694 10.47 22.56 -14.31
CA CYS A 694 11.34 22.89 -13.18
C CYS A 694 12.63 22.05 -13.23
N GLN A 695 13.79 22.69 -13.02
CA GLN A 695 15.10 22.05 -13.16
C GLN A 695 15.68 21.63 -11.80
N LYS A 696 16.77 20.85 -11.82
CA LYS A 696 17.42 20.31 -10.61
C LYS A 696 17.91 21.38 -9.63
N GLU A 697 18.08 22.63 -10.08
CA GLU A 697 18.41 23.80 -9.26
C GLU A 697 17.21 24.28 -8.42
N GLU A 698 15.99 23.90 -8.78
CA GLU A 698 14.72 24.31 -8.17
C GLU A 698 14.17 23.20 -7.24
N LEU A 699 15.03 22.65 -6.37
CA LEU A 699 14.69 21.56 -5.46
C LEU A 699 13.53 21.89 -4.50
N HIS A 700 13.25 23.16 -4.24
CA HIS A 700 12.07 23.60 -3.49
C HIS A 700 10.73 23.31 -4.20
N PHE A 701 10.75 22.90 -5.47
CA PHE A 701 9.61 22.32 -6.19
C PHE A 701 9.76 20.81 -6.50
N LEU A 702 10.95 20.21 -6.28
CA LEU A 702 11.31 18.86 -6.76
C LEU A 702 11.81 17.87 -5.68
N TYR A 703 12.00 18.29 -4.42
CA TYR A 703 12.31 17.44 -3.27
C TYR A 703 11.32 17.77 -2.16
N GLU A 704 10.47 16.83 -1.77
CA GLU A 704 9.33 17.09 -0.90
C GLU A 704 9.68 17.42 0.56
N LEU A 705 10.98 17.44 0.88
CA LEU A 705 11.54 17.90 2.14
C LEU A 705 12.77 18.81 1.95
N HIS A 706 12.89 19.50 0.81
CA HIS A 706 13.60 20.77 0.78
C HIS A 706 13.04 21.69 1.90
N PRO A 707 13.85 22.44 2.67
CA PRO A 707 13.34 23.24 3.79
C PRO A 707 12.23 24.22 3.39
N ASP A 708 12.36 24.80 2.19
CA ASP A 708 11.36 25.68 1.57
C ASP A 708 10.39 24.96 0.59
N PHE A 709 10.18 23.64 0.72
CA PHE A 709 9.36 22.87 -0.22
C PHE A 709 7.93 23.43 -0.35
N ALA A 710 7.52 23.66 -1.59
CA ALA A 710 6.25 24.29 -1.92
C ALA A 710 5.59 23.62 -3.14
N ALA A 711 4.26 23.71 -3.21
CA ALA A 711 3.55 23.43 -4.45
C ALA A 711 3.77 24.60 -5.43
N PHE A 712 4.07 24.29 -6.69
CA PHE A 712 4.17 25.33 -7.72
C PHE A 712 2.83 26.10 -7.83
N PRO A 713 2.80 27.45 -7.80
CA PRO A 713 1.57 28.20 -7.52
C PRO A 713 0.38 27.94 -8.46
N THR A 714 0.65 27.56 -9.71
CA THR A 714 -0.39 27.29 -10.72
C THR A 714 -0.97 25.87 -10.68
N PHE A 715 -0.40 24.94 -9.90
CA PHE A 715 -0.85 23.54 -9.77
C PHE A 715 -2.39 23.35 -9.62
N PRO A 716 -3.12 24.19 -8.84
CA PRO A 716 -4.57 24.07 -8.69
C PRO A 716 -5.38 24.06 -10.00
N ILE A 717 -4.85 24.59 -11.10
CA ILE A 717 -5.56 24.64 -12.39
C ILE A 717 -5.90 23.24 -12.92
N ASN A 718 -5.11 22.22 -12.57
CA ASN A 718 -5.35 20.83 -12.98
C ASN A 718 -6.37 20.08 -12.11
N LEU A 719 -6.67 20.57 -10.90
CA LEU A 719 -7.53 19.86 -9.94
C LEU A 719 -9.00 19.74 -10.39
N ALA A 720 -9.43 20.55 -11.36
CA ALA A 720 -10.74 20.41 -12.01
C ALA A 720 -10.85 19.11 -12.85
N PHE A 721 -9.73 18.64 -13.42
CA PHE A 721 -9.66 17.39 -14.19
C PHE A 721 -9.33 16.21 -13.27
N LYS A 722 -8.29 16.34 -12.44
CA LYS A 722 -7.82 15.30 -11.51
C LYS A 722 -8.85 14.93 -10.44
N GLN A 723 -9.61 15.90 -9.96
CA GLN A 723 -10.60 15.73 -8.89
C GLN A 723 -9.97 15.02 -7.68
N THR A 724 -10.50 13.88 -7.24
CA THR A 724 -9.94 13.08 -6.13
C THR A 724 -9.06 11.92 -6.58
N ASP A 725 -9.00 11.63 -7.88
CA ASP A 725 -8.39 10.42 -8.42
C ASP A 725 -6.87 10.38 -8.20
N GLN A 726 -6.35 9.17 -8.01
CA GLN A 726 -4.92 8.87 -7.86
C GLN A 726 -4.40 7.97 -9.00
N ASP A 727 -5.27 7.67 -9.98
CA ASP A 727 -5.03 6.81 -11.14
C ASP A 727 -5.64 7.46 -12.39
N VAL A 728 -5.37 6.89 -13.57
CA VAL A 728 -5.90 7.34 -14.86
C VAL A 728 -7.42 7.16 -14.95
N PHE A 729 -8.08 8.00 -15.75
CA PHE A 729 -9.53 7.89 -15.99
C PHE A 729 -9.90 8.18 -17.44
N ASP A 730 -11.09 7.71 -17.86
CA ASP A 730 -11.67 8.07 -19.15
C ASP A 730 -12.10 9.55 -19.15
N PHE A 731 -11.29 10.39 -19.78
CA PHE A 731 -11.53 11.82 -19.93
C PHE A 731 -12.81 12.12 -20.72
N ILE A 732 -13.14 11.32 -21.74
CA ILE A 732 -14.31 11.55 -22.60
C ILE A 732 -15.59 11.22 -21.83
N ALA A 733 -15.63 10.08 -21.13
CA ALA A 733 -16.76 9.72 -20.27
C ALA A 733 -16.94 10.67 -19.07
N ARG A 734 -15.85 11.25 -18.55
CA ARG A 734 -15.90 12.27 -17.48
C ARG A 734 -16.37 13.65 -17.97
N THR A 735 -16.14 14.00 -19.23
CA THR A 735 -16.45 15.34 -19.78
C THR A 735 -17.92 15.47 -20.22
N VAL A 736 -18.84 15.21 -19.29
CA VAL A 736 -20.28 15.48 -19.46
C VAL A 736 -20.59 16.89 -18.97
N THR A 737 -21.05 17.76 -19.86
CA THR A 737 -21.35 19.15 -19.52
C THR A 737 -22.66 19.27 -18.72
N GLY A 738 -22.55 19.84 -17.51
CA GLY A 738 -23.72 20.17 -16.69
C GLY A 738 -24.58 21.25 -17.36
N HIS A 739 -25.91 21.13 -17.22
CA HIS A 739 -26.83 22.15 -17.73
C HIS A 739 -26.60 23.51 -17.04
N VAL A 740 -26.65 24.58 -17.84
CA VAL A 740 -26.59 25.99 -17.40
C VAL A 740 -27.91 26.66 -17.81
N PRO A 741 -28.63 27.36 -16.90
CA PRO A 741 -29.94 27.95 -17.20
C PRO A 741 -29.92 28.92 -18.38
N GLY A 742 -30.95 28.85 -19.23
CA GLY A 742 -31.09 29.71 -20.41
C GLY A 742 -30.10 29.41 -21.56
N CYS A 743 -29.15 28.48 -21.39
CA CYS A 743 -28.18 28.11 -22.42
C CYS A 743 -28.48 26.76 -23.08
N PRO A 744 -28.23 26.61 -24.39
CA PRO A 744 -28.09 25.29 -25.03
C PRO A 744 -27.03 24.43 -24.32
N PRO A 745 -27.18 23.08 -24.34
CA PRO A 745 -26.13 22.18 -23.88
C PRO A 745 -24.80 22.44 -24.61
N PHE A 746 -23.76 22.83 -23.87
CA PHE A 746 -22.45 23.14 -24.43
C PHE A 746 -21.77 21.85 -24.89
N ASN A 747 -21.42 21.74 -26.16
CA ASN A 747 -20.68 20.60 -26.69
C ASN A 747 -19.18 20.81 -26.48
N ALA A 748 -18.61 20.11 -25.49
CA ALA A 748 -17.18 20.18 -25.18
C ALA A 748 -16.28 19.71 -26.34
N GLN A 749 -16.70 18.68 -27.11
CA GLN A 749 -15.97 18.18 -28.27
C GLN A 749 -15.92 19.18 -29.44
N ARG A 750 -16.79 20.19 -29.43
CA ARG A 750 -16.78 21.33 -30.36
C ARG A 750 -16.43 22.64 -29.67
N SER A 751 -15.58 22.57 -28.64
CA SER A 751 -15.05 23.73 -27.93
C SER A 751 -13.54 23.72 -27.89
N VAL A 752 -12.95 24.91 -27.81
CA VAL A 752 -11.52 25.08 -27.47
C VAL A 752 -11.41 25.94 -26.21
N ASP A 753 -10.38 25.66 -25.42
CA ASP A 753 -10.02 26.53 -24.30
C ASP A 753 -9.47 27.85 -24.87
N GLY A 754 -10.03 28.97 -24.45
CA GLY A 754 -9.73 30.29 -25.01
C GLY A 754 -8.76 31.08 -24.15
N GLU A 755 -9.12 31.32 -22.89
CA GLU A 755 -8.31 32.08 -21.94
C GLU A 755 -8.35 31.42 -20.56
N ARG A 756 -7.19 31.34 -19.89
CA ARG A 756 -7.04 30.86 -18.50
C ARG A 756 -6.35 31.92 -17.65
N GLY A 757 -6.78 32.02 -16.40
CA GLY A 757 -6.18 32.90 -15.40
C GLY A 757 -6.26 32.28 -14.00
N ILE A 758 -5.34 32.67 -13.13
CA ILE A 758 -5.29 32.30 -11.72
C ILE A 758 -4.78 33.47 -10.87
N GLU A 759 -5.34 33.60 -9.68
CA GLU A 759 -4.94 34.51 -8.60
C GLU A 759 -4.62 33.68 -7.35
N ILE A 760 -3.46 33.95 -6.75
CA ILE A 760 -2.89 33.23 -5.61
C ILE A 760 -3.22 34.01 -4.33
N LEU A 761 -4.35 33.66 -3.73
CA LEU A 761 -4.87 34.30 -2.52
C LEU A 761 -4.03 33.92 -1.30
N ARG A 762 -3.58 32.65 -1.24
CA ARG A 762 -2.72 32.07 -0.20
C ARG A 762 -1.73 31.08 -0.84
N PRO A 763 -0.61 30.75 -0.18
CA PRO A 763 0.27 29.66 -0.60
C PRO A 763 -0.53 28.36 -0.80
N VAL A 764 -0.27 27.66 -1.90
CA VAL A 764 -0.93 26.38 -2.20
C VAL A 764 -0.33 25.30 -1.29
N PRO A 765 -1.15 24.52 -0.56
CA PRO A 765 -0.66 23.43 0.27
C PRO A 765 0.14 22.39 -0.54
N VAL A 766 1.18 21.79 0.06
CA VAL A 766 1.98 20.73 -0.58
C VAL A 766 1.26 19.37 -0.66
N SER A 767 0.14 19.22 0.04
CA SER A 767 -0.80 18.11 -0.08
C SER A 767 -2.18 18.53 0.42
N SER A 768 -3.22 17.76 0.08
CA SER A 768 -4.57 17.93 0.64
C SER A 768 -4.77 17.20 1.98
N ASP A 769 -3.70 16.73 2.63
CA ASP A 769 -3.80 16.04 3.91
C ASP A 769 -4.34 16.98 5.00
N GLY A 770 -5.17 16.45 5.91
CA GLY A 770 -5.90 17.24 6.91
C GLY A 770 -7.03 18.14 6.37
N LEU A 771 -7.10 18.45 5.07
CA LEU A 771 -8.07 19.38 4.46
C LEU A 771 -9.36 18.69 3.96
N ASP A 772 -10.37 19.44 3.53
CA ASP A 772 -11.50 18.96 2.71
C ASP A 772 -11.67 19.87 1.49
N LEU A 773 -10.81 19.67 0.48
CA LEU A 773 -10.72 20.58 -0.67
C LEU A 773 -11.89 20.37 -1.66
N GLU A 774 -12.46 21.49 -2.11
CA GLU A 774 -13.45 21.52 -3.19
C GLU A 774 -13.25 22.74 -4.10
N ILE A 775 -13.52 22.57 -5.39
CA ILE A 775 -13.63 23.68 -6.35
C ILE A 775 -15.11 24.07 -6.46
N ARG A 776 -15.43 25.30 -6.05
CA ARG A 776 -16.75 25.92 -6.26
C ARG A 776 -16.70 26.71 -7.57
N SER A 777 -17.50 26.32 -8.56
CA SER A 777 -17.48 26.90 -9.91
C SER A 777 -18.74 27.72 -10.18
N LYS A 778 -18.56 28.93 -10.72
CA LYS A 778 -19.61 29.91 -10.99
C LYS A 778 -19.49 30.46 -12.41
N VAL A 779 -20.57 30.42 -13.19
CA VAL A 779 -20.64 31.07 -14.50
C VAL A 779 -20.70 32.58 -14.29
N ILE A 780 -19.75 33.32 -14.84
CA ILE A 780 -19.70 34.79 -14.73
C ILE A 780 -20.33 35.47 -15.96
N GLY A 781 -20.39 34.78 -17.10
CA GLY A 781 -21.14 35.25 -18.27
C GLY A 781 -21.18 34.20 -19.38
N VAL A 782 -22.22 34.27 -20.22
CA VAL A 782 -22.29 33.55 -21.49
C VAL A 782 -22.64 34.55 -22.59
N TYR A 783 -21.89 34.51 -23.70
CA TYR A 783 -21.95 35.53 -24.75
C TYR A 783 -22.05 34.94 -26.16
N ASP A 784 -22.67 35.69 -27.05
CA ASP A 784 -22.81 35.35 -28.46
C ASP A 784 -21.85 36.18 -29.32
N LYS A 785 -21.09 35.51 -30.20
CA LYS A 785 -20.26 36.14 -31.23
C LYS A 785 -20.78 35.88 -32.65
N GLY A 786 -22.08 35.64 -32.82
CA GLY A 786 -22.77 35.52 -34.11
C GLY A 786 -22.71 34.14 -34.76
N GLY A 787 -21.69 33.34 -34.41
CA GLY A 787 -21.59 31.92 -34.78
C GLY A 787 -20.85 31.06 -33.74
N ALA A 788 -20.45 31.64 -32.61
CA ALA A 788 -19.79 30.95 -31.52
C ALA A 788 -20.30 31.44 -30.17
N MET A 789 -20.41 30.53 -29.20
CA MET A 789 -20.81 30.83 -27.84
C MET A 789 -19.56 30.85 -26.95
N ILE A 790 -19.38 31.92 -26.19
CA ILE A 790 -18.33 32.03 -25.17
C ILE A 790 -18.97 31.76 -23.82
N LEU A 791 -18.39 30.85 -23.04
CA LEU A 791 -18.75 30.64 -21.63
C LEU A 791 -17.56 31.07 -20.76
N GLU A 792 -17.78 32.06 -19.91
CA GLU A 792 -16.82 32.49 -18.90
C GLU A 792 -17.24 31.97 -17.52
N ALA A 793 -16.30 31.36 -16.80
CA ALA A 793 -16.50 30.87 -15.44
C ALA A 793 -15.36 31.27 -14.50
N GLU A 794 -15.71 31.43 -13.22
CA GLU A 794 -14.84 31.64 -12.08
C GLU A 794 -14.86 30.39 -11.19
N GLN A 795 -13.72 30.01 -10.64
CA GLN A 795 -13.55 28.80 -9.84
C GLN A 795 -12.72 29.10 -8.59
N LEU A 796 -13.24 28.76 -7.40
CA LEU A 796 -12.54 28.95 -6.12
C LEU A 796 -12.13 27.59 -5.55
N LEU A 797 -10.83 27.37 -5.39
CA LEU A 797 -10.32 26.25 -4.58
C LEU A 797 -10.41 26.62 -3.10
N VAL A 798 -11.23 25.89 -2.35
CA VAL A 798 -11.45 26.12 -0.91
C VAL A 798 -11.25 24.86 -0.09
N ASP A 799 -10.70 24.99 1.11
CA ASP A 799 -10.92 24.00 2.17
C ASP A 799 -12.30 24.24 2.79
N LYS A 800 -13.17 23.22 2.74
CA LYS A 800 -14.52 23.29 3.29
C LYS A 800 -14.54 23.34 4.82
N LYS A 801 -13.54 22.75 5.51
CA LYS A 801 -13.48 22.70 6.98
C LYS A 801 -13.35 24.09 7.60
N THR A 802 -12.49 24.92 7.02
CA THR A 802 -12.21 26.30 7.47
C THR A 802 -12.85 27.39 6.60
N ASN A 803 -13.43 27.02 5.45
CA ASN A 803 -13.84 27.93 4.37
C ASN A 803 -12.69 28.82 3.84
N THR A 804 -11.45 28.35 3.95
CA THR A 804 -10.25 29.05 3.45
C THR A 804 -10.11 28.89 1.94
N ALA A 805 -10.11 29.99 1.19
CA ALA A 805 -9.79 30.00 -0.24
C ALA A 805 -8.29 30.11 -0.49
N TYR A 806 -7.76 29.26 -1.37
CA TYR A 806 -6.34 29.24 -1.73
C TYR A 806 -6.07 29.96 -3.06
N THR A 807 -6.84 29.62 -4.09
CA THR A 807 -6.75 30.24 -5.41
C THR A 807 -8.12 30.60 -5.97
N LYS A 808 -8.14 31.64 -6.80
CA LYS A 808 -9.25 32.03 -7.65
C LYS A 808 -8.82 31.86 -9.09
N MET A 809 -9.52 31.03 -9.84
CA MET A 809 -9.21 30.68 -11.23
C MET A 809 -10.32 31.18 -12.16
N THR A 810 -9.98 31.50 -13.39
CA THR A 810 -10.92 31.96 -14.42
C THR A 810 -10.69 31.21 -15.73
N SER A 811 -11.76 30.81 -16.40
CA SER A 811 -11.73 30.08 -17.67
C SER A 811 -12.70 30.66 -18.68
N THR A 812 -12.26 30.79 -19.93
CA THR A 812 -13.07 31.22 -21.07
C THR A 812 -13.09 30.11 -22.11
N ALA A 813 -14.21 29.39 -22.24
CA ALA A 813 -14.38 28.33 -23.25
C ALA A 813 -15.07 28.88 -24.51
N PHE A 814 -14.59 28.49 -25.70
CA PHE A 814 -15.09 28.97 -27.00
C PHE A 814 -15.75 27.84 -27.79
N GLY A 815 -17.08 27.83 -27.86
CA GLY A 815 -17.88 26.83 -28.58
C GLY A 815 -18.02 27.14 -30.07
N ILE A 816 -17.33 26.39 -30.91
CA ILE A 816 -17.23 26.59 -32.37
C ILE A 816 -18.52 26.14 -33.06
N GLY A 817 -19.26 27.08 -33.65
CA GLY A 817 -20.57 26.81 -34.26
C GLY A 817 -21.69 26.64 -33.23
N GLN A 818 -21.53 27.21 -32.03
CA GLN A 818 -22.50 27.07 -30.92
C GLN A 818 -23.20 28.40 -30.55
N GLY A 819 -22.95 29.50 -31.28
CA GLY A 819 -23.64 30.79 -31.14
C GLY A 819 -24.73 31.00 -32.20
N GLY A 820 -25.22 32.24 -32.34
CA GLY A 820 -26.28 32.59 -33.30
C GLY A 820 -27.69 32.70 -32.69
N TYR A 821 -27.78 32.91 -31.37
CA TYR A 821 -29.02 33.05 -30.60
C TYR A 821 -29.36 34.51 -30.25
N ASN A 822 -28.64 35.48 -30.81
CA ASN A 822 -28.74 36.92 -30.50
C ASN A 822 -28.49 37.24 -29.02
N GLY A 823 -27.63 36.46 -28.36
CA GLY A 823 -27.21 36.70 -26.98
C GLY A 823 -26.38 37.98 -26.80
N PRO A 824 -26.13 38.40 -25.55
CA PRO A 824 -25.26 39.55 -25.27
C PRO A 824 -23.87 39.30 -25.86
N ARG A 825 -23.27 40.32 -26.51
CA ARG A 825 -21.95 40.19 -27.15
C ARG A 825 -20.78 40.07 -26.17
N GLY A 826 -21.00 40.29 -24.87
CA GLY A 826 -19.96 40.33 -23.84
C GLY A 826 -19.05 41.56 -23.93
N PRO A 827 -18.26 41.84 -22.87
CA PRO A 827 -17.34 42.96 -22.84
C PRO A 827 -16.19 42.79 -23.85
N THR A 828 -15.75 43.89 -24.45
CA THR A 828 -14.50 43.93 -25.22
C THR A 828 -13.34 44.09 -24.23
N LYS A 829 -12.69 42.97 -23.87
CA LYS A 829 -11.44 43.02 -23.08
C LYS A 829 -10.36 43.77 -23.88
N PRO A 830 -9.64 44.74 -23.28
CA PRO A 830 -8.48 45.36 -23.92
C PRO A 830 -7.43 44.31 -24.28
N ALA A 831 -6.85 44.39 -25.48
CA ALA A 831 -5.77 43.50 -25.89
C ALA A 831 -4.48 43.88 -25.15
N VAL A 832 -3.92 42.93 -24.39
CA VAL A 832 -2.64 43.11 -23.70
C VAL A 832 -1.52 42.91 -24.74
N LYS A 833 -1.03 44.02 -25.28
CA LYS A 833 0.03 44.03 -26.31
C LYS A 833 1.41 43.98 -25.66
N ALA A 834 2.32 43.21 -26.26
CA ALA A 834 3.74 43.35 -26.00
C ALA A 834 4.21 44.79 -26.30
N PRO A 835 5.01 45.42 -25.43
CA PRO A 835 5.66 46.70 -25.71
C PRO A 835 6.58 46.66 -26.94
N ASP A 836 6.66 47.77 -27.67
CA ASP A 836 7.57 47.94 -28.82
C ASP A 836 9.01 48.26 -28.34
N ARG A 837 9.61 47.29 -27.64
CA ARG A 837 10.97 47.30 -27.11
C ARG A 837 11.45 45.86 -26.85
N ALA A 838 12.74 45.67 -26.64
CA ALA A 838 13.27 44.39 -26.19
C ALA A 838 12.61 43.93 -24.85
N PRO A 839 12.38 42.62 -24.67
CA PRO A 839 11.90 42.06 -23.41
C PRO A 839 12.94 42.20 -22.30
N ASP A 840 12.48 42.29 -21.05
CA ASP A 840 13.34 42.37 -19.86
C ASP A 840 13.86 40.98 -19.45
N ALA A 841 13.11 39.93 -19.76
CA ALA A 841 13.53 38.54 -19.58
C ALA A 841 13.00 37.64 -20.70
N VAL A 842 13.74 36.59 -21.02
CA VAL A 842 13.36 35.55 -21.98
C VAL A 842 13.71 34.19 -21.40
N HIS A 843 12.71 33.32 -21.25
CA HIS A 843 12.88 31.92 -20.85
C HIS A 843 12.68 31.03 -22.07
N ILE A 844 13.59 30.08 -22.28
CA ILE A 844 13.56 29.14 -23.41
C ILE A 844 13.54 27.72 -22.86
N ILE A 845 12.56 26.92 -23.28
CA ILE A 845 12.44 25.51 -22.93
C ILE A 845 12.27 24.68 -24.20
N LYS A 846 13.12 23.67 -24.38
CA LYS A 846 12.93 22.65 -25.43
C LYS A 846 12.05 21.55 -24.84
N THR A 847 10.84 21.39 -25.38
CA THR A 847 9.98 20.27 -24.97
C THR A 847 10.52 18.97 -25.55
N THR A 848 10.32 17.84 -24.87
CA THR A 848 10.63 16.50 -25.41
C THR A 848 9.40 15.94 -26.15
N PRO A 849 9.55 14.90 -27.00
CA PRO A 849 8.42 14.20 -27.59
C PRO A 849 7.42 13.64 -26.54
N GLU A 850 7.91 13.32 -25.34
CA GLU A 850 7.14 12.75 -24.24
C GLU A 850 6.47 13.83 -23.36
N ALA A 851 6.70 15.13 -23.61
CA ALA A 851 6.23 16.20 -22.73
C ALA A 851 4.71 16.19 -22.50
N ALA A 852 3.92 15.86 -23.52
CA ALA A 852 2.47 15.70 -23.41
C ALA A 852 2.06 14.42 -22.65
N LEU A 853 2.87 13.35 -22.77
CA LEU A 853 2.70 12.06 -22.09
C LEU A 853 3.06 12.14 -20.59
N LEU A 854 3.97 13.03 -20.22
CA LEU A 854 4.29 13.37 -18.84
C LEU A 854 3.23 14.32 -18.25
N TYR A 855 2.89 15.43 -18.94
CA TYR A 855 1.95 16.41 -18.41
C TYR A 855 0.53 15.86 -18.23
N ARG A 856 0.05 14.93 -19.08
CA ARG A 856 -1.26 14.27 -18.89
C ARG A 856 -1.41 13.55 -17.55
N LEU A 857 -0.31 13.05 -16.98
CA LEU A 857 -0.31 12.40 -15.66
C LEU A 857 -0.67 13.37 -14.52
N CYS A 858 -0.63 14.68 -14.78
CA CYS A 858 -1.07 15.72 -13.85
C CYS A 858 -2.59 15.95 -13.88
N GLY A 859 -3.36 15.19 -14.68
CA GLY A 859 -4.83 15.12 -14.64
C GLY A 859 -5.55 15.27 -15.98
N ASP A 860 -4.91 15.77 -17.04
CA ASP A 860 -5.53 15.93 -18.37
C ASP A 860 -5.24 14.74 -19.28
N TYR A 861 -6.02 13.66 -19.09
CA TYR A 861 -5.86 12.40 -19.81
C TYR A 861 -6.42 12.36 -21.25
N ASN A 862 -6.92 13.48 -21.77
CA ASN A 862 -7.55 13.58 -23.09
C ASN A 862 -6.72 12.91 -24.21
N PRO A 863 -7.29 11.98 -25.01
CA PRO A 863 -6.57 11.27 -26.09
C PRO A 863 -5.88 12.17 -27.12
N LEU A 864 -6.34 13.42 -27.29
CA LEU A 864 -5.73 14.45 -28.13
C LEU A 864 -4.23 14.71 -27.82
N HIS A 865 -3.77 14.34 -26.63
CA HIS A 865 -2.41 14.54 -26.12
C HIS A 865 -1.61 13.23 -26.00
N ALA A 866 -2.06 12.14 -26.64
CA ALA A 866 -1.39 10.83 -26.60
C ALA A 866 -1.65 9.90 -27.80
N ASP A 867 -2.82 9.94 -28.46
CA ASP A 867 -3.10 9.18 -29.68
C ASP A 867 -2.87 10.09 -30.90
N GLU A 868 -1.77 9.84 -31.62
CA GLU A 868 -1.42 10.50 -32.89
C GLU A 868 -2.56 10.46 -33.91
N ALA A 869 -3.23 9.31 -34.04
CA ALA A 869 -4.33 9.16 -34.97
C ALA A 869 -5.60 9.88 -34.46
N PHE A 870 -5.77 10.09 -33.15
CA PHE A 870 -6.82 10.97 -32.61
C PHE A 870 -6.54 12.43 -32.95
N GLY A 871 -5.31 12.90 -32.75
CA GLY A 871 -4.88 14.25 -33.13
C GLY A 871 -5.08 14.52 -34.62
N GLN A 872 -4.73 13.57 -35.48
CA GLN A 872 -4.97 13.65 -36.93
C GLN A 872 -6.46 13.66 -37.28
N ARG A 873 -7.28 12.79 -36.67
CA ARG A 873 -8.76 12.82 -36.83
C ARG A 873 -9.38 14.13 -36.34
N ALA A 874 -8.75 14.81 -35.37
CA ALA A 874 -9.16 16.12 -34.87
C ALA A 874 -8.64 17.32 -35.70
N GLY A 875 -7.86 17.08 -36.76
CA GLY A 875 -7.38 18.10 -37.70
C GLY A 875 -5.99 18.68 -37.39
N PHE A 876 -5.20 18.05 -36.52
CA PHE A 876 -3.82 18.43 -36.22
C PHE A 876 -2.82 17.54 -36.99
N LYS A 877 -1.52 17.85 -36.94
CA LYS A 877 -0.47 17.02 -37.59
C LYS A 877 -0.32 15.63 -36.93
N GLY A 878 -0.72 15.52 -35.67
CA GLY A 878 -0.40 14.45 -34.73
C GLY A 878 -0.97 14.79 -33.36
N SER A 879 -0.49 14.18 -32.29
CA SER A 879 -0.82 14.62 -30.92
C SER A 879 -0.24 16.01 -30.65
N ILE A 880 -0.89 16.77 -29.76
CA ILE A 880 -0.47 18.12 -29.39
C ILE A 880 -0.18 18.21 -27.89
N LEU A 881 0.71 19.11 -27.49
CA LEU A 881 0.91 19.44 -26.08
C LEU A 881 -0.36 20.12 -25.53
N GLN A 882 -0.70 19.83 -24.27
CA GLN A 882 -1.80 20.49 -23.57
C GLN A 882 -1.55 22.00 -23.56
N GLY A 883 -2.59 22.80 -23.89
CA GLY A 883 -2.50 24.26 -23.76
C GLY A 883 -2.10 24.67 -22.33
N LEU A 884 -2.68 24.01 -21.32
CA LEU A 884 -2.30 24.19 -19.91
C LEU A 884 -0.86 23.77 -19.60
N GLY A 885 -0.28 22.81 -20.35
CA GLY A 885 1.14 22.47 -20.26
C GLY A 885 2.03 23.63 -20.71
N THR A 886 1.80 24.16 -21.92
CA THR A 886 2.48 25.37 -22.43
C THR A 886 2.29 26.57 -21.49
N TRP A 887 1.09 26.75 -20.95
CA TRP A 887 0.75 27.83 -20.02
C TRP A 887 1.46 27.70 -18.68
N ASN A 888 1.66 26.49 -18.15
CA ASN A 888 2.42 26.30 -16.93
C ASN A 888 3.94 26.35 -17.15
N MET A 889 4.45 25.93 -18.30
CA MET A 889 5.85 26.16 -18.70
C MET A 889 6.18 27.67 -18.80
N ALA A 890 5.27 28.47 -19.34
CA ALA A 890 5.41 29.93 -19.32
C ALA A 890 5.31 30.53 -17.90
N ALA A 891 4.49 29.95 -17.02
CA ALA A 891 4.41 30.34 -15.60
C ALA A 891 5.71 30.06 -14.85
N HIS A 892 6.32 28.89 -15.10
CA HIS A 892 7.64 28.50 -14.59
C HIS A 892 8.70 29.51 -15.02
N GLY A 893 8.81 29.79 -16.33
CA GLY A 893 9.75 30.79 -16.83
C GLY A 893 9.60 32.17 -16.17
N LEU A 894 8.36 32.66 -15.99
CA LEU A 894 8.07 33.94 -15.31
C LEU A 894 8.48 33.92 -13.83
N LEU A 895 8.14 32.87 -13.10
CA LEU A 895 8.49 32.72 -11.69
C LEU A 895 10.00 32.57 -11.49
N GLN A 896 10.68 31.84 -12.36
CA GLN A 896 12.12 31.69 -12.36
C GLN A 896 12.83 33.03 -12.62
N ASN A 897 12.48 33.73 -13.70
CA ASN A 897 13.24 34.91 -14.17
C ASN A 897 12.91 36.20 -13.43
N LEU A 898 11.64 36.44 -13.07
CA LEU A 898 11.20 37.68 -12.41
C LEU A 898 10.87 37.44 -10.92
N GLY A 899 10.35 36.26 -10.59
CA GLY A 899 10.10 35.82 -9.22
C GLY A 899 11.33 35.22 -8.51
N GLY A 900 12.43 34.95 -9.20
CA GLY A 900 13.63 34.31 -8.60
C GLY A 900 13.35 32.93 -8.01
N GLY A 901 12.37 32.21 -8.56
CA GLY A 901 11.92 30.89 -8.08
C GLY A 901 10.96 30.91 -6.87
N ASP A 902 10.86 32.01 -6.12
CA ASP A 902 10.08 32.08 -4.87
C ASP A 902 8.55 32.07 -5.13
N PRO A 903 7.82 30.99 -4.79
CA PRO A 903 6.38 30.85 -5.07
C PRO A 903 5.50 31.87 -4.32
N SER A 904 5.98 32.47 -3.22
CA SER A 904 5.22 33.48 -2.47
C SER A 904 5.06 34.80 -3.23
N ARG A 905 5.91 35.01 -4.25
CA ARG A 905 5.92 36.20 -5.12
C ARG A 905 4.93 36.10 -6.29
N PHE A 906 4.50 34.92 -6.70
CA PHE A 906 3.56 34.75 -7.81
C PHE A 906 2.12 35.09 -7.34
N ARG A 907 1.51 36.16 -7.87
CA ARG A 907 0.22 36.66 -7.35
C ARG A 907 -0.96 36.51 -8.29
N ALA A 908 -0.77 36.82 -9.56
CA ALA A 908 -1.78 36.57 -10.58
C ALA A 908 -1.08 36.24 -11.89
N TYR A 909 -1.73 35.43 -12.73
CA TYR A 909 -1.17 34.96 -13.98
C TYR A 909 -2.28 34.54 -14.94
N GLY A 910 -2.16 34.88 -16.22
CA GLY A 910 -3.12 34.43 -17.22
C GLY A 910 -2.67 34.71 -18.66
N ALA A 911 -3.28 33.99 -19.60
CA ALA A 911 -2.99 34.11 -21.02
C ALA A 911 -4.15 33.59 -21.87
N ARG A 912 -4.16 33.99 -23.14
CA ARG A 912 -5.01 33.49 -24.21
C ARG A 912 -4.26 32.50 -25.08
N PHE A 913 -4.83 31.30 -25.26
CA PHE A 913 -4.36 30.32 -26.22
C PHE A 913 -4.62 30.82 -27.65
N LYS A 914 -3.59 30.74 -28.50
CA LYS A 914 -3.62 31.29 -29.87
C LYS A 914 -3.15 30.31 -30.94
N SER A 915 -2.31 29.33 -30.61
CA SER A 915 -1.90 28.26 -31.53
C SER A 915 -1.48 27.02 -30.74
N VAL A 916 -1.63 25.84 -31.34
CA VAL A 916 -1.18 24.57 -30.75
C VAL A 916 0.34 24.46 -30.74
N VAL A 917 0.86 23.72 -29.77
CA VAL A 917 2.28 23.35 -29.63
C VAL A 917 2.38 21.84 -29.83
N TYR A 918 3.40 21.37 -30.54
CA TYR A 918 3.67 19.94 -30.70
C TYR A 918 4.77 19.50 -29.71
N PRO A 919 4.71 18.28 -29.15
CA PRO A 919 5.81 17.76 -28.34
C PRO A 919 7.09 17.71 -29.17
N GLY A 920 8.17 18.30 -28.65
CA GLY A 920 9.40 18.55 -29.40
C GLY A 920 9.57 19.98 -29.91
N ASP A 921 8.53 20.84 -29.92
CA ASP A 921 8.67 22.27 -30.25
C ASP A 921 9.59 22.98 -29.22
N THR A 922 10.45 23.91 -29.69
CA THR A 922 11.16 24.84 -28.81
C THR A 922 10.24 26.00 -28.43
N LEU A 923 10.01 26.26 -27.14
CA LEU A 923 9.21 27.38 -26.66
C LEU A 923 10.10 28.53 -26.17
N GLU A 924 9.76 29.75 -26.58
CA GLU A 924 10.41 31.00 -26.13
C GLU A 924 9.35 31.91 -25.52
N THR A 925 9.41 32.12 -24.19
CA THR A 925 8.53 33.02 -23.45
C THR A 925 9.25 34.34 -23.18
N ARG A 926 8.70 35.43 -23.71
CA ARG A 926 9.26 36.79 -23.64
C ARG A 926 8.45 37.62 -22.66
N MET A 927 9.12 38.39 -21.82
CA MET A 927 8.52 39.03 -20.64
C MET A 927 8.91 40.50 -20.59
N TRP A 928 7.94 41.37 -20.34
CA TRP A 928 8.13 42.81 -20.19
C TRP A 928 7.46 43.29 -18.90
N VAL A 929 8.24 43.86 -17.98
CA VAL A 929 7.71 44.65 -16.87
C VAL A 929 7.16 45.95 -17.46
N VAL A 930 5.84 46.14 -17.39
CA VAL A 930 5.15 47.32 -17.96
C VAL A 930 4.84 48.38 -16.91
N LYS A 931 4.83 48.00 -15.62
CA LYS A 931 4.66 48.91 -14.49
C LYS A 931 5.15 48.25 -13.20
N SER A 932 5.88 49.03 -12.40
CA SER A 932 6.34 48.64 -11.06
C SER A 932 5.77 49.60 -10.03
N GLY A 933 5.22 49.10 -8.92
CA GLY A 933 4.71 49.96 -7.85
C GLY A 933 4.00 49.20 -6.73
N GLY A 934 4.05 49.74 -5.51
CA GLY A 934 3.41 49.13 -4.34
C GLY A 934 4.00 47.77 -3.95
N GLY A 935 5.24 47.48 -4.34
CA GLY A 935 5.88 46.17 -4.12
C GLY A 935 5.43 45.10 -5.12
N VAL A 936 4.84 45.47 -6.26
CA VAL A 936 4.39 44.55 -7.31
C VAL A 936 4.86 45.03 -8.68
N ASP A 937 5.31 44.09 -9.52
CA ASP A 937 5.56 44.28 -10.93
C ASP A 937 4.39 43.70 -11.74
N ASP A 938 3.76 44.55 -12.54
CA ASP A 938 2.82 44.17 -13.59
C ASP A 938 3.63 43.78 -14.83
N VAL A 939 3.52 42.51 -15.24
CA VAL A 939 4.28 41.91 -16.35
C VAL A 939 3.33 41.58 -17.49
N VAL A 940 3.75 41.89 -18.72
CA VAL A 940 3.16 41.39 -19.97
C VAL A 940 4.07 40.30 -20.55
N PHE A 941 3.50 39.27 -21.16
CA PHE A 941 4.28 38.24 -21.84
C PHE A 941 3.61 37.70 -23.11
N GLU A 942 4.44 37.08 -23.97
CA GLU A 942 4.01 36.19 -25.04
C GLU A 942 4.86 34.91 -25.01
N THR A 943 4.31 33.80 -25.53
CA THR A 943 5.09 32.58 -25.75
C THR A 943 4.95 32.16 -27.20
N ILE A 944 6.09 31.99 -27.87
CA ILE A 944 6.16 31.55 -29.27
C ILE A 944 6.77 30.14 -29.36
N VAL A 945 6.43 29.42 -30.42
CA VAL A 945 7.26 28.34 -30.93
C VAL A 945 8.43 28.99 -31.67
N LYS A 946 9.64 28.85 -31.13
CA LYS A 946 10.84 29.52 -31.64
C LYS A 946 11.23 29.05 -33.04
N ASP A 947 10.95 27.78 -33.34
CA ASP A 947 11.40 27.11 -34.56
C ASP A 947 10.63 27.56 -35.83
N ASP A 948 9.43 28.15 -35.67
CA ASP A 948 8.62 28.66 -36.79
C ASP A 948 7.88 30.00 -36.53
N GLY A 949 8.05 30.61 -35.35
CA GLY A 949 7.48 31.91 -35.00
C GLY A 949 6.00 31.92 -34.63
N ARG A 950 5.31 30.76 -34.58
CA ARG A 950 3.89 30.71 -34.16
C ARG A 950 3.71 31.16 -32.71
N VAL A 951 2.88 32.19 -32.49
CA VAL A 951 2.53 32.64 -31.13
C VAL A 951 1.53 31.67 -30.50
N ALA A 952 1.99 30.84 -29.56
CA ALA A 952 1.20 29.87 -28.82
C ALA A 952 0.33 30.53 -27.73
N LEU A 953 0.93 31.41 -26.92
CA LEU A 953 0.26 32.19 -25.88
C LEU A 953 0.33 33.69 -26.19
N SER A 954 -0.79 34.37 -26.03
CA SER A 954 -0.97 35.80 -26.31
C SER A 954 -1.81 36.48 -25.22
N ASN A 955 -1.88 37.81 -25.22
CA ASN A 955 -2.49 38.59 -24.13
C ASN A 955 -1.97 38.17 -22.73
N GLY A 956 -0.71 37.72 -22.63
CA GLY A 956 -0.15 37.19 -21.40
C GLY A 956 0.05 38.29 -20.37
N TYR A 957 -0.39 38.04 -19.14
CA TYR A 957 -0.16 38.92 -18.00
C TYR A 957 0.28 38.14 -16.76
N ALA A 958 1.11 38.77 -15.92
CA ALA A 958 1.41 38.30 -14.58
C ALA A 958 1.52 39.46 -13.58
N LYS A 959 1.35 39.16 -12.30
CA LYS A 959 1.68 40.02 -11.17
C LYS A 959 2.68 39.29 -10.29
N ILE A 960 3.89 39.84 -10.20
CA ILE A 960 4.99 39.30 -9.40
C ILE A 960 5.26 40.27 -8.26
N LEU A 961 5.35 39.81 -7.01
CA LEU A 961 5.83 40.67 -5.93
C LEU A 961 7.30 41.00 -6.14
N GLN A 962 7.69 42.23 -5.86
CA GLN A 962 9.10 42.61 -5.77
C GLN A 962 9.77 41.89 -4.59
N ALA A 963 11.06 41.61 -4.71
CA ALA A 963 11.83 41.09 -3.59
C ALA A 963 11.81 42.13 -2.44
N LYS A 964 11.53 41.69 -1.21
CA LYS A 964 11.67 42.55 -0.04
C LYS A 964 13.15 42.95 0.10
N PRO A 965 13.46 44.20 0.48
CA PRO A 965 14.80 44.53 0.94
C PRO A 965 15.20 43.58 2.07
N LYS A 966 16.43 43.04 2.03
CA LYS A 966 16.99 42.35 3.19
C LYS A 966 17.19 43.41 4.30
N MET A 967 16.51 43.21 5.42
CA MET A 967 16.85 43.84 6.71
C MET A 967 17.94 43.02 7.40
#